data_AF-A0A497QUN0-F1
#
_entry.id   AF-A0A497QUN0-F1
#
_cell.length_a   1.000
_cell.length_b   1.000
_cell.length_c   1.000
_cell.angle_alpha   90.00
_cell.angle_beta   90.00
_cell.angle_gamma   90.00
#
_symmetry.space_group_name_H-M   'P 1'
#
loop_
_entity.id
_entity.type
_entity.pdbx_description
1 polymer ?
#
loop_
_entity_poly.entity_id
_entity_poly.type
_entity_poly.pdbx_seq_one_letter_code
_entity_poly.pdbx_strand_id
1 'polypeptide(L)'
;MKKIHEIQKLLGNSVPIWGYNPQGLKNMDILLSISRNSGIGLFNTATFSIQDINEILIQISQKLDETAYWGILIHEDSIIPRLIFPSSRIIVICSFSPSSANLSLLQQKTVMIGAEVLTTIEAKEKSGWADFFLVRGNEAGGVVSNINSFIQIQEFHKMGYSFIIEGGFGIFNVGAALVGGAFGVVFESQLYLLKESPLSSAYKSYLVSLQENDFYLAVENEMFNYRLIGKLANKSIRKIKAQEKAFYQYLISQDENMSRNFFEQHFNAYLDKIFSEKSRIPDWTSDNPKHAFMPCDHGIIFARYVAECYEDIAGFIQGLKNLIKHQYNQIKTNWPFQECSPIAQLLNIKYPIIQGPMANITESLEYAQVIAENGALPTFALGGLMDHEADLLLQKVSQSPLQNKSYMAGIIGLEVVKKRRNAQLESIKKYKVPFTLIAAGSVELAKQVIRQGERVFLHTPALSMFREAIKNGIEFMILEGSECGGHIGTLSSWVLWENVLEYCVQEKSNLPERMNVIFAGGIIDSNSSTMVAMLLGEHLDQINPAIQMGTAYLFTQEIVTSKALSYVYQNLLLDHQTTRVIGATVNTRARVIPSLFTYLTIKKEFERITQNLPISKRKDLYEKDNLGALRIAAQGEIWNAKHVPGTGTTQFLPISPEKQKISGAFMTGEIISLRNSVVSVKNLHYDIVKGGFHHLSDEFLKRFTSSTKTPHIIQNREIIANQEISIDSRVAIVGLGGVFPDSNNITEFWQNILMRKYSISEVPSDRWDAEIYYSSNKNEPDKTYTKIGGFIKNFQFKPIKFRIPPQMAARMDPVQKWALTAAKEALLDAKFPVDGKKPINLAVILGNSLGGEIQRTNDKRVLIQEIKHIFHQAKQLNMATTSSLVELQTYLENELIKDIPPINEDTMPGELSNIIAGRICNIFNLNGKNLTTDAACASSLAALDTAVKGLLFGDYDAVLAGGADRSMD
;
A
#
# COMPACT_ATOMS: atom_id res chain seq x y z
N MET A 1 10.87 7.22 -0.70
CA MET A 1 10.59 8.36 -1.62
C MET A 1 11.82 9.15 -2.08
N LYS A 2 12.74 9.61 -1.20
CA LYS A 2 13.95 10.34 -1.61
C LYS A 2 14.85 9.56 -2.58
N LYS A 3 15.12 8.28 -2.29
CA LYS A 3 15.86 7.37 -3.20
C LYS A 3 15.15 7.17 -4.55
N ILE A 4 13.83 6.97 -4.57
CA ILE A 4 13.04 6.89 -5.81
C ILE A 4 13.25 8.14 -6.67
N HIS A 5 13.19 9.33 -6.06
CA HIS A 5 13.40 10.57 -6.78
C HIS A 5 14.83 10.71 -7.32
N GLU A 6 15.84 10.30 -6.55
CA GLU A 6 17.24 10.26 -7.00
C GLU A 6 17.43 9.30 -8.18
N ILE A 7 16.83 8.11 -8.13
CA ILE A 7 16.86 7.12 -9.22
C ILE A 7 16.16 7.68 -10.45
N GLN A 8 14.95 8.22 -10.33
CA GLN A 8 14.20 8.77 -11.47
C GLN A 8 14.91 9.97 -12.10
N LYS A 9 15.49 10.85 -11.28
CA LYS A 9 16.30 11.98 -11.74
C LYS A 9 17.57 11.51 -12.47
N LEU A 10 18.22 10.46 -11.96
CA LEU A 10 19.38 9.83 -12.60
C LEU A 10 19.00 9.23 -13.96
N LEU A 11 17.83 8.60 -14.06
CA LEU A 11 17.31 7.98 -15.29
C LEU A 11 16.56 8.98 -16.21
N GLY A 12 16.57 10.27 -15.89
CA GLY A 12 16.04 11.34 -16.75
C GLY A 12 14.51 11.44 -16.80
N ASN A 13 13.79 11.00 -15.76
CA ASN A 13 12.32 10.99 -15.66
C ASN A 13 11.57 10.29 -16.82
N SER A 14 12.31 9.55 -17.64
CA SER A 14 11.80 8.51 -18.52
C SER A 14 11.17 7.44 -17.64
N VAL A 15 9.85 7.32 -17.69
CA VAL A 15 9.05 6.30 -17.01
C VAL A 15 9.63 4.95 -17.42
N PRO A 16 10.49 4.34 -16.58
CA PRO A 16 11.49 3.43 -17.08
C PRO A 16 10.75 2.11 -17.30
N ILE A 17 10.44 1.88 -18.57
CA ILE A 17 10.04 0.59 -19.10
C ILE A 17 11.32 -0.22 -19.12
N TRP A 18 11.37 -1.26 -18.30
CA TRP A 18 12.46 -2.21 -18.32
C TRP A 18 12.04 -3.34 -19.23
N GLY A 19 12.99 -4.00 -19.89
CA GLY A 19 12.59 -5.23 -20.54
C GLY A 19 13.67 -6.17 -20.97
N TYR A 20 13.34 -7.45 -20.88
CA TYR A 20 14.25 -8.53 -21.19
C TYR A 20 14.23 -8.90 -22.65
N ASN A 21 15.41 -9.31 -23.08
CA ASN A 21 15.61 -10.06 -24.30
C ASN A 21 15.24 -11.54 -24.07
N PRO A 22 14.74 -12.29 -25.06
CA PRO A 22 14.46 -13.72 -24.91
C PRO A 22 15.70 -14.48 -24.40
N GLN A 23 15.55 -15.15 -23.25
CA GLN A 23 16.64 -15.91 -22.63
C GLN A 23 17.26 -16.90 -23.64
N GLY A 24 18.58 -17.04 -23.67
CA GLY A 24 19.28 -17.97 -24.57
C GLY A 24 19.55 -17.45 -25.99
N LEU A 25 18.94 -16.34 -26.42
CA LEU A 25 19.21 -15.76 -27.75
C LEU A 25 20.26 -14.64 -27.70
N LYS A 26 21.25 -14.70 -28.59
CA LYS A 26 22.36 -13.71 -28.68
C LYS A 26 21.96 -12.39 -29.38
N ASN A 27 20.86 -12.36 -30.14
CA ASN A 27 20.40 -11.13 -30.79
C ASN A 27 19.76 -10.22 -29.74
N MET A 28 20.36 -9.05 -29.47
CA MET A 28 19.95 -8.07 -28.45
C MET A 28 19.06 -6.92 -28.97
N ASP A 29 18.38 -7.07 -30.10
CA ASP A 29 17.68 -5.97 -30.76
C ASP A 29 16.51 -5.40 -29.92
N ILE A 30 15.79 -6.22 -29.16
CA ILE A 30 14.76 -5.74 -28.21
C ILE A 30 15.41 -4.86 -27.13
N LEU A 31 16.43 -5.37 -26.44
CA LEU A 31 17.18 -4.64 -25.41
C LEU A 31 17.71 -3.30 -25.94
N LEU A 32 18.32 -3.32 -27.12
CA LEU A 32 18.87 -2.13 -27.77
C LEU A 32 17.78 -1.12 -28.12
N SER A 33 16.64 -1.59 -28.66
CA SER A 33 15.52 -0.71 -29.01
C SER A 33 14.90 -0.07 -27.77
N ILE A 34 14.69 -0.82 -26.68
CA ILE A 34 14.21 -0.28 -25.40
C ILE A 34 15.15 0.83 -24.89
N SER A 35 16.45 0.54 -24.85
CA SER A 35 17.44 1.47 -24.28
C SER A 35 17.60 2.75 -25.11
N ARG A 36 17.48 2.67 -26.44
CA ARG A 36 17.50 3.85 -27.33
C ARG A 36 16.28 4.76 -27.14
N ASN A 37 15.15 4.19 -26.75
CA ASN A 37 13.87 4.89 -26.62
C ASN A 37 13.56 5.31 -25.16
N SER A 38 14.61 5.54 -24.36
CA SER A 38 14.52 5.98 -22.96
C SER A 38 13.83 4.96 -22.02
N GLY A 39 13.90 3.67 -22.35
CA GLY A 39 13.69 2.57 -21.41
C GLY A 39 15.02 2.00 -20.91
N ILE A 40 14.96 0.90 -20.15
CA ILE A 40 16.13 0.15 -19.68
C ILE A 40 16.06 -1.28 -20.25
N GLY A 41 16.81 -1.55 -21.31
CA GLY A 41 16.96 -2.91 -21.80
C GLY A 41 17.76 -3.76 -20.80
N LEU A 42 17.28 -4.96 -20.50
CA LEU A 42 17.88 -5.89 -19.54
C LEU A 42 18.45 -7.13 -20.21
N PHE A 43 19.72 -7.42 -19.92
CA PHE A 43 20.39 -8.65 -20.33
C PHE A 43 20.44 -9.65 -19.16
N ASN A 44 19.83 -10.82 -19.32
CA ASN A 44 19.85 -11.88 -18.31
C ASN A 44 20.99 -12.89 -18.59
N THR A 45 21.91 -13.07 -17.63
CA THR A 45 23.10 -13.91 -17.84
C THR A 45 22.85 -15.42 -17.65
N ALA A 46 21.68 -15.85 -17.17
CA ALA A 46 21.45 -17.22 -16.67
C ALA A 46 21.75 -18.36 -17.67
N THR A 47 21.76 -18.09 -18.97
CA THR A 47 21.88 -19.12 -20.03
C THR A 47 23.15 -18.98 -20.87
N PHE A 48 24.09 -18.11 -20.49
CA PHE A 48 25.25 -17.78 -21.31
C PHE A 48 26.56 -18.17 -20.64
N SER A 49 27.55 -18.58 -21.43
CA SER A 49 28.92 -18.74 -20.92
C SER A 49 29.53 -17.37 -20.61
N ILE A 50 30.55 -17.32 -19.74
CA ILE A 50 31.24 -16.06 -19.40
C ILE A 50 31.82 -15.38 -20.65
N GLN A 51 32.30 -16.16 -21.63
CA GLN A 51 32.78 -15.64 -22.90
C GLN A 51 31.65 -14.96 -23.68
N ASP A 52 30.51 -15.64 -23.83
CA ASP A 52 29.34 -15.09 -24.52
C ASP A 52 28.84 -13.81 -23.83
N ILE A 53 28.79 -13.81 -22.48
CA ILE A 53 28.40 -12.64 -21.70
C ILE A 53 29.30 -11.46 -22.06
N ASN A 54 30.62 -11.61 -21.98
CA ASN A 54 31.56 -10.54 -22.28
C ASN A 54 31.47 -10.04 -23.73
N GLU A 55 31.30 -10.93 -24.71
CA GLU A 55 31.07 -10.55 -26.11
C GLU A 55 29.79 -9.72 -26.26
N ILE A 56 28.70 -10.14 -25.60
CA ILE A 56 27.42 -9.42 -25.62
C ILE A 56 27.54 -8.05 -24.95
N LEU A 57 28.21 -7.93 -23.80
CA LEU A 57 28.40 -6.65 -23.11
C LEU A 57 29.16 -5.65 -23.98
N ILE A 58 30.20 -6.10 -24.68
CA ILE A 58 30.95 -5.27 -25.65
C ILE A 58 30.04 -4.86 -26.82
N GLN A 59 29.28 -5.79 -27.40
CA GLN A 59 28.37 -5.49 -28.52
C GLN A 59 27.28 -4.48 -28.14
N ILE A 60 26.67 -4.63 -26.95
CA ILE A 60 25.65 -3.68 -26.46
C ILE A 60 26.28 -2.29 -26.32
N SER A 61 27.46 -2.20 -25.70
CA SER A 61 28.15 -0.93 -25.50
C SER A 61 28.60 -0.25 -26.79
N GLN A 62 28.88 -1.00 -27.86
CA GLN A 62 29.23 -0.44 -29.18
C GLN A 62 28.00 0.04 -29.95
N LYS A 63 26.83 -0.53 -29.69
CA LYS A 63 25.58 -0.24 -30.42
C LYS A 63 24.68 0.79 -29.74
N LEU A 64 24.91 1.07 -28.45
CA LEU A 64 24.19 2.10 -27.70
C LEU A 64 25.02 3.38 -27.63
N ASP A 65 24.33 4.51 -27.74
CA ASP A 65 24.93 5.82 -27.52
C ASP A 65 25.38 5.97 -26.06
N GLU A 66 26.42 6.77 -25.81
CA GLU A 66 26.97 7.00 -24.45
C GLU A 66 25.95 7.60 -23.47
N THR A 67 24.80 8.08 -23.95
CA THR A 67 23.73 8.65 -23.13
C THR A 67 22.72 7.61 -22.65
N ALA A 68 22.63 6.43 -23.26
CA ALA A 68 21.61 5.43 -22.96
C ALA A 68 21.98 4.58 -21.72
N TYR A 69 20.99 4.31 -20.87
CA TYR A 69 21.11 3.36 -19.76
C TYR A 69 20.61 1.99 -20.19
N TRP A 70 21.23 0.94 -19.68
CA TRP A 70 20.82 -0.45 -19.85
C TRP A 70 21.27 -1.26 -18.63
N GLY A 71 20.70 -2.44 -18.44
CA GLY A 71 20.97 -3.27 -17.29
C GLY A 71 21.35 -4.70 -17.59
N ILE A 72 21.98 -5.35 -16.61
CA ILE A 72 22.35 -6.75 -16.61
C ILE A 72 21.88 -7.41 -15.32
N LEU A 73 21.24 -8.58 -15.43
CA LEU A 73 20.87 -9.43 -14.30
C LEU A 73 21.88 -10.57 -14.17
N ILE A 74 22.60 -10.60 -13.04
CA ILE A 74 23.66 -11.54 -12.70
C ILE A 74 23.14 -12.54 -11.67
N HIS A 75 23.44 -13.83 -11.89
CA HIS A 75 22.96 -14.93 -11.04
C HIS A 75 24.01 -15.57 -10.13
N GLU A 76 25.29 -15.27 -10.34
CA GLU A 76 26.38 -15.86 -9.55
C GLU A 76 27.45 -14.82 -9.16
N ASP A 77 27.90 -14.83 -7.91
CA ASP A 77 28.95 -13.92 -7.42
C ASP A 77 30.30 -14.19 -8.09
N SER A 78 30.57 -15.47 -8.39
CA SER A 78 31.86 -15.95 -8.89
C SER A 78 32.25 -15.37 -10.26
N ILE A 79 31.28 -14.92 -11.06
CA ILE A 79 31.54 -14.43 -12.41
C ILE A 79 31.87 -12.94 -12.44
N ILE A 80 31.47 -12.15 -11.42
CA ILE A 80 31.63 -10.69 -11.39
C ILE A 80 33.06 -10.23 -11.70
N PRO A 81 34.13 -10.80 -11.10
CA PRO A 81 35.51 -10.38 -11.40
C PRO A 81 35.95 -10.61 -12.85
N ARG A 82 35.24 -11.49 -13.58
CA ARG A 82 35.57 -11.92 -14.95
C ARG A 82 34.74 -11.18 -16.00
N LEU A 83 33.79 -10.33 -15.57
CA LEU A 83 32.95 -9.53 -16.46
C LEU A 83 33.68 -8.26 -16.91
N ILE A 84 33.54 -7.94 -18.18
CA ILE A 84 34.00 -6.70 -18.77
C ILE A 84 32.86 -5.68 -18.68
N PHE A 85 33.08 -4.57 -17.97
CA PHE A 85 32.16 -3.44 -17.90
C PHE A 85 32.65 -2.31 -18.83
N PRO A 86 32.25 -2.30 -20.11
CA PRO A 86 32.78 -1.37 -21.11
C PRO A 86 32.26 0.06 -20.98
N SER A 87 31.20 0.29 -20.19
CA SER A 87 30.56 1.59 -19.99
C SER A 87 30.23 1.82 -18.52
N SER A 88 30.28 3.07 -18.08
CA SER A 88 29.87 3.50 -16.74
C SER A 88 28.35 3.67 -16.59
N ARG A 89 27.56 3.44 -17.65
CA ARG A 89 26.08 3.58 -17.65
C ARG A 89 25.29 2.28 -17.48
N ILE A 90 25.96 1.24 -16.98
CA ILE A 90 25.38 -0.08 -16.74
C ILE A 90 24.70 -0.10 -15.38
N ILE A 91 23.48 -0.62 -15.31
CA ILE A 91 22.79 -0.98 -14.08
C ILE A 91 22.95 -2.48 -13.85
N VAL A 92 23.40 -2.89 -12.67
CA VAL A 92 23.52 -4.31 -12.34
C VAL A 92 22.40 -4.71 -11.39
N ILE A 93 21.76 -5.83 -11.65
CA ILE A 93 20.83 -6.48 -10.73
C ILE A 93 21.44 -7.82 -10.33
N CYS A 94 21.49 -8.12 -9.04
CA CYS A 94 21.97 -9.40 -8.53
C CYS A 94 20.82 -10.20 -7.92
N SER A 95 20.69 -11.48 -8.27
CA SER A 95 19.75 -12.40 -7.61
C SER A 95 20.28 -13.00 -6.30
N PHE A 96 21.52 -12.68 -5.95
CA PHE A 96 22.23 -13.07 -4.74
C PHE A 96 22.79 -11.83 -4.02
N SER A 97 23.24 -12.00 -2.78
CA SER A 97 24.03 -10.98 -2.05
C SER A 97 25.50 -11.06 -2.46
N PRO A 98 26.08 -10.04 -3.13
CA PRO A 98 27.47 -10.08 -3.56
C PRO A 98 28.45 -10.10 -2.40
N SER A 99 29.62 -10.71 -2.59
CA SER A 99 30.71 -10.59 -1.62
C SER A 99 31.20 -9.14 -1.51
N SER A 100 31.75 -8.75 -0.37
CA SER A 100 32.18 -7.35 -0.14
C SER A 100 33.18 -6.83 -1.20
N ALA A 101 34.05 -7.71 -1.70
CA ALA A 101 35.00 -7.38 -2.77
C ALA A 101 34.27 -7.10 -4.10
N ASN A 102 33.32 -7.96 -4.47
CA ASN A 102 32.54 -7.81 -5.69
C ASN A 102 31.57 -6.64 -5.61
N LEU A 103 30.96 -6.39 -4.45
CA LEU A 103 30.13 -5.21 -4.22
C LEU A 103 30.93 -3.92 -4.46
N SER A 104 32.14 -3.84 -3.93
CA SER A 104 33.04 -2.70 -4.14
C SER A 104 33.39 -2.52 -5.62
N LEU A 105 33.64 -3.62 -6.34
CA LEU A 105 33.91 -3.59 -7.78
C LEU A 105 32.69 -3.11 -8.57
N LEU A 106 31.50 -3.65 -8.30
CA LEU A 106 30.25 -3.24 -8.94
C LEU A 106 29.98 -1.76 -8.69
N GLN A 107 30.16 -1.29 -7.45
CA GLN A 107 30.00 0.11 -7.10
C GLN A 107 30.93 0.98 -7.97
N GLN A 108 32.18 0.60 -8.19
CA GLN A 108 33.10 1.39 -9.02
C GLN A 108 32.78 1.39 -10.52
N LYS A 109 32.10 0.36 -11.02
CA LYS A 109 31.92 0.11 -12.46
C LYS A 109 30.51 0.38 -12.99
N THR A 110 29.54 0.60 -12.10
CA THR A 110 28.11 0.64 -12.45
C THR A 110 27.44 1.89 -11.89
N VAL A 111 26.29 2.24 -12.46
CA VAL A 111 25.48 3.39 -12.05
C VAL A 111 24.71 3.09 -10.77
N MET A 112 24.10 1.91 -10.72
CA MET A 112 23.24 1.45 -9.64
C MET A 112 23.32 -0.08 -9.55
N ILE A 113 23.09 -0.57 -8.34
CA ILE A 113 23.04 -1.99 -8.03
C ILE A 113 21.65 -2.31 -7.45
N GLY A 114 20.88 -3.11 -8.17
CA GLY A 114 19.60 -3.64 -7.73
C GLY A 114 19.72 -5.07 -7.17
N ALA A 115 18.72 -5.46 -6.38
CA ALA A 115 18.55 -6.82 -5.90
C ALA A 115 17.26 -7.44 -6.47
N GLU A 116 17.34 -8.63 -7.07
CA GLU A 116 16.14 -9.43 -7.34
C GLU A 116 15.61 -10.01 -6.02
N VAL A 117 14.30 -9.87 -5.79
CA VAL A 117 13.61 -10.31 -4.57
C VAL A 117 12.21 -10.85 -4.88
N LEU A 118 11.78 -11.82 -4.07
CA LEU A 118 10.44 -12.40 -4.15
C LEU A 118 9.50 -11.94 -3.02
N THR A 119 10.07 -11.42 -1.93
CA THR A 119 9.34 -11.03 -0.73
C THR A 119 9.93 -9.77 -0.10
N THR A 120 9.16 -9.11 0.75
CA THR A 120 9.64 -7.97 1.56
C THR A 120 10.70 -8.38 2.61
N ILE A 121 10.75 -9.66 3.00
CA ILE A 121 11.76 -10.23 3.90
C ILE A 121 13.11 -10.27 3.20
N GLU A 122 13.19 -10.83 1.99
CA GLU A 122 14.42 -10.83 1.20
C GLU A 122 14.89 -9.40 0.88
N ALA A 123 13.95 -8.49 0.61
CA ALA A 123 14.26 -7.08 0.40
C ALA A 123 14.91 -6.45 1.64
N LYS A 124 14.43 -6.79 2.84
CA LYS A 124 15.05 -6.32 4.10
C LYS A 124 16.50 -6.82 4.21
N GLU A 125 16.74 -8.11 3.97
CA GLU A 125 18.08 -8.72 4.04
C GLU A 125 19.08 -8.09 3.05
N LYS A 126 18.60 -7.70 1.87
CA LYS A 126 19.43 -7.11 0.79
C LYS A 126 19.49 -5.58 0.86
N SER A 127 18.75 -4.94 1.77
CA SER A 127 18.62 -3.47 1.87
C SER A 127 19.93 -2.75 2.25
N GLY A 128 20.88 -3.46 2.86
CA GLY A 128 22.18 -2.90 3.26
C GLY A 128 23.10 -2.54 2.08
N TRP A 129 22.87 -3.12 0.89
CA TRP A 129 23.72 -2.89 -0.29
C TRP A 129 22.96 -2.52 -1.56
N ALA A 130 21.68 -2.89 -1.69
CA ALA A 130 20.90 -2.63 -2.88
C ALA A 130 20.37 -1.18 -2.92
N ASP A 131 20.50 -0.52 -4.07
CA ASP A 131 19.93 0.79 -4.35
C ASP A 131 18.41 0.70 -4.57
N PHE A 132 17.97 -0.39 -5.20
CA PHE A 132 16.57 -0.70 -5.48
C PHE A 132 16.32 -2.21 -5.60
N PHE A 133 15.05 -2.60 -5.70
CA PHE A 133 14.64 -4.00 -5.84
C PHE A 133 13.98 -4.28 -7.18
N LEU A 134 14.37 -5.36 -7.84
CA LEU A 134 13.58 -6.02 -8.88
C LEU A 134 12.66 -7.02 -8.18
N VAL A 135 11.40 -6.66 -8.05
CA VAL A 135 10.38 -7.47 -7.37
C VAL A 135 9.74 -8.40 -8.39
N ARG A 136 9.70 -9.70 -8.12
CA ARG A 136 9.08 -10.69 -9.03
C ARG A 136 7.74 -11.16 -8.50
N GLY A 137 6.67 -10.71 -9.16
CA GLY A 137 5.30 -11.13 -8.96
C GLY A 137 5.06 -12.62 -9.21
N ASN A 138 4.00 -13.18 -8.65
CA ASN A 138 3.56 -14.54 -8.99
C ASN A 138 3.35 -14.75 -10.49
N GLU A 139 3.03 -13.68 -11.22
CA GLU A 139 2.80 -13.66 -12.66
C GLU A 139 4.08 -13.60 -13.50
N ALA A 140 5.27 -13.44 -12.92
CA ALA A 140 6.56 -13.43 -13.64
C ALA A 140 6.97 -14.84 -14.12
N GLY A 141 8.04 -14.95 -14.90
CA GLY A 141 8.51 -16.24 -15.44
C GLY A 141 9.54 -16.96 -14.56
N GLY A 142 9.48 -18.30 -14.45
CA GLY A 142 10.47 -19.06 -13.68
C GLY A 142 10.21 -19.02 -12.18
N VAL A 143 11.23 -18.79 -11.34
CA VAL A 143 11.04 -18.68 -9.88
C VAL A 143 10.35 -17.37 -9.56
N VAL A 144 9.23 -17.45 -8.84
CA VAL A 144 8.36 -16.31 -8.55
C VAL A 144 7.90 -16.31 -7.09
N SER A 145 7.44 -15.16 -6.61
CA SER A 145 6.76 -15.09 -5.33
C SER A 145 5.48 -15.91 -5.30
N ASN A 146 5.03 -16.30 -4.11
CA ASN A 146 3.68 -16.79 -3.89
C ASN A 146 2.61 -15.69 -3.87
N ILE A 147 3.02 -14.41 -3.86
CA ILE A 147 2.15 -13.23 -3.79
C ILE A 147 2.00 -12.61 -5.18
N ASN A 148 0.77 -12.24 -5.55
CA ASN A 148 0.48 -11.61 -6.85
C ASN A 148 1.07 -10.19 -6.95
N SER A 149 1.42 -9.75 -8.15
CA SER A 149 2.06 -8.45 -8.42
C SER A 149 1.25 -7.27 -7.86
N PHE A 150 -0.08 -7.32 -8.00
CA PHE A 150 -0.98 -6.28 -7.47
C PHE A 150 -0.83 -6.09 -5.95
N ILE A 151 -0.58 -7.16 -5.20
CA ILE A 151 -0.39 -7.11 -3.75
C ILE A 151 1.04 -6.68 -3.42
N GLN A 152 2.05 -7.22 -4.11
CA GLN A 152 3.45 -6.88 -3.85
C GLN A 152 3.75 -5.39 -4.08
N ILE A 153 3.14 -4.76 -5.08
CA ILE A 153 3.26 -3.31 -5.27
C ILE A 153 2.83 -2.57 -4.01
N GLN A 154 1.72 -2.97 -3.41
CA GLN A 154 1.19 -2.37 -2.18
C GLN A 154 2.11 -2.65 -0.98
N GLU A 155 2.63 -3.88 -0.85
CA GLU A 155 3.54 -4.25 0.25
C GLU A 155 4.85 -3.47 0.20
N PHE A 156 5.51 -3.44 -0.97
CA PHE A 156 6.78 -2.74 -1.14
C PHE A 156 6.61 -1.23 -1.02
N HIS A 157 5.50 -0.67 -1.49
CA HIS A 157 5.16 0.73 -1.26
C HIS A 157 4.99 1.04 0.23
N LYS A 158 4.24 0.21 0.96
CA LYS A 158 4.02 0.36 2.41
C LYS A 158 5.34 0.28 3.20
N MET A 159 6.29 -0.54 2.75
CA MET A 159 7.64 -0.63 3.34
C MET A 159 8.56 0.54 2.94
N GLY A 160 8.13 1.40 2.01
CA GLY A 160 8.92 2.56 1.56
C GLY A 160 10.12 2.20 0.68
N TYR A 161 10.16 0.98 0.15
CA TYR A 161 11.23 0.51 -0.72
C TYR A 161 11.19 1.18 -2.10
N SER A 162 12.36 1.27 -2.76
CA SER A 162 12.45 1.69 -4.16
C SER A 162 12.47 0.42 -5.00
N PHE A 163 11.49 0.23 -5.87
CA PHE A 163 11.39 -1.02 -6.63
C PHE A 163 10.84 -0.83 -8.04
N ILE A 164 11.27 -1.75 -8.92
CA ILE A 164 10.60 -2.10 -10.16
C ILE A 164 9.91 -3.44 -9.97
N ILE A 165 8.87 -3.70 -10.74
CA ILE A 165 8.02 -4.90 -10.60
C ILE A 165 7.94 -5.64 -11.93
N GLU A 166 8.06 -6.97 -11.87
CA GLU A 166 7.93 -7.89 -13.00
C GLU A 166 6.75 -8.83 -12.77
N GLY A 167 5.91 -9.03 -13.79
CA GLY A 167 4.84 -10.02 -13.79
C GLY A 167 3.45 -9.46 -14.15
N GLY A 168 2.80 -10.07 -15.15
CA GLY A 168 1.36 -9.86 -15.42
C GLY A 168 0.98 -8.49 -16.00
N PHE A 169 1.94 -7.75 -16.56
CA PHE A 169 1.69 -6.44 -17.17
C PHE A 169 1.14 -6.54 -18.59
N GLY A 170 0.05 -5.82 -18.85
CA GLY A 170 -0.37 -5.36 -20.17
C GLY A 170 -0.09 -3.87 -20.30
N ILE A 171 -0.89 -3.12 -21.06
CA ILE A 171 -0.69 -1.67 -21.23
C ILE A 171 -1.46 -0.82 -20.22
N PHE A 172 -2.64 -1.27 -19.77
CA PHE A 172 -3.52 -0.46 -18.92
C PHE A 172 -3.12 -0.49 -17.46
N ASN A 173 -2.55 -1.60 -16.98
CA ASN A 173 -2.13 -1.78 -15.59
C ASN A 173 -0.75 -1.16 -15.24
N VAL A 174 -0.02 -0.60 -16.22
CA VAL A 174 1.28 0.07 -15.99
C VAL A 174 1.11 1.33 -15.15
N GLY A 175 0.19 2.22 -15.54
CA GLY A 175 -0.08 3.44 -14.80
C GLY A 175 -0.44 3.15 -13.34
N ALA A 176 -1.23 2.09 -13.14
CA ALA A 176 -1.63 1.62 -11.83
C ALA A 176 -0.44 1.18 -10.95
N ALA A 177 0.52 0.44 -11.49
CA ALA A 177 1.72 0.07 -10.73
C ALA A 177 2.57 1.29 -10.31
N LEU A 178 2.65 2.30 -11.18
CA LEU A 178 3.42 3.51 -10.91
C LEU A 178 2.79 4.38 -9.83
N VAL A 179 1.47 4.62 -9.88
CA VAL A 179 0.76 5.32 -8.79
C VAL A 179 0.78 4.49 -7.51
N GLY A 180 0.83 3.15 -7.64
CA GLY A 180 0.96 2.21 -6.53
C GLY A 180 2.32 2.23 -5.83
N GLY A 181 3.33 2.92 -6.38
CA GLY A 181 4.63 3.14 -5.75
C GLY A 181 5.83 2.55 -6.48
N ALA A 182 5.62 1.72 -7.52
CA ALA A 182 6.72 1.25 -8.35
C ALA A 182 7.31 2.42 -9.14
N PHE A 183 8.62 2.46 -9.32
CA PHE A 183 9.24 3.47 -10.19
C PHE A 183 9.43 2.99 -11.62
N GLY A 184 9.16 1.72 -11.92
CA GLY A 184 9.23 1.11 -13.25
C GLY A 184 8.58 -0.27 -13.27
N VAL A 185 8.26 -0.75 -14.48
CA VAL A 185 7.72 -2.10 -14.71
C VAL A 185 8.59 -2.83 -15.72
N VAL A 186 8.63 -4.16 -15.62
CA VAL A 186 9.39 -5.01 -16.53
C VAL A 186 8.46 -5.66 -17.55
N PHE A 187 8.75 -5.43 -18.83
CA PHE A 187 8.16 -6.14 -19.97
C PHE A 187 9.14 -7.20 -20.48
N GLU A 188 8.65 -8.39 -20.76
CA GLU A 188 9.44 -9.45 -21.37
C GLU A 188 8.69 -9.92 -22.62
N SER A 189 7.81 -10.88 -22.42
CA SER A 189 7.27 -11.68 -23.50
C SER A 189 6.17 -10.99 -24.30
N GLN A 190 5.61 -9.91 -23.75
CA GLN A 190 4.67 -8.99 -24.39
C GLN A 190 5.27 -8.36 -25.65
N LEU A 191 6.59 -8.14 -25.68
CA LEU A 191 7.28 -7.47 -26.79
C LEU A 191 7.71 -8.44 -27.89
N TYR A 192 7.55 -9.75 -27.68
CA TYR A 192 8.10 -10.78 -28.57
C TYR A 192 7.38 -10.92 -29.92
N LEU A 193 6.25 -10.25 -30.12
CA LEU A 193 5.57 -10.17 -31.41
C LEU A 193 5.95 -8.92 -32.23
N LEU A 194 6.62 -7.95 -31.62
CA LEU A 194 7.09 -6.74 -32.32
C LEU A 194 8.23 -7.05 -33.30
N LYS A 195 8.53 -6.08 -34.15
CA LYS A 195 9.47 -6.20 -35.27
C LYS A 195 10.89 -6.58 -34.84
N GLU A 196 11.36 -6.06 -33.71
CA GLU A 196 12.70 -6.29 -33.17
C GLU A 196 12.88 -7.70 -32.59
N SER A 197 11.80 -8.44 -32.38
CA SER A 197 11.87 -9.77 -31.79
C SER A 197 12.62 -10.76 -32.70
N PRO A 198 13.67 -11.43 -32.20
CA PRO A 198 14.46 -12.39 -32.95
C PRO A 198 13.78 -13.76 -33.11
N LEU A 199 12.56 -13.92 -32.60
CA LEU A 199 11.84 -15.19 -32.65
C LEU A 199 11.42 -15.55 -34.08
N SER A 200 11.48 -16.85 -34.39
CA SER A 200 11.00 -17.37 -35.68
C SER A 200 9.49 -17.20 -35.86
N SER A 201 9.02 -17.24 -37.11
CA SER A 201 7.59 -17.17 -37.42
C SER A 201 6.78 -18.29 -36.76
N ALA A 202 7.38 -19.48 -36.58
CA ALA A 202 6.77 -20.60 -35.87
C ALA A 202 6.53 -20.28 -34.39
N TYR A 203 7.50 -19.65 -33.70
CA TYR A 203 7.32 -19.19 -32.32
C TYR A 203 6.27 -18.09 -32.24
N LYS A 204 6.36 -17.05 -33.09
CA LYS A 204 5.37 -15.95 -33.10
C LYS A 204 3.94 -16.48 -33.28
N SER A 205 3.74 -17.45 -34.18
CA SER A 205 2.44 -18.12 -34.38
C SER A 205 1.98 -18.93 -33.16
N TYR A 206 2.91 -19.58 -32.45
CA TYR A 206 2.59 -20.32 -31.23
C TYR A 206 2.19 -19.38 -30.09
N LEU A 207 2.90 -18.25 -29.90
CA LEU A 207 2.58 -17.25 -28.89
C LEU A 207 1.16 -16.71 -29.06
N VAL A 208 0.77 -16.36 -30.29
CA VAL A 208 -0.60 -15.92 -30.63
C VAL A 208 -1.67 -16.97 -30.27
N SER A 209 -1.29 -18.26 -30.21
CA SER A 209 -2.22 -19.35 -29.91
C SER A 209 -2.40 -19.64 -28.41
N LEU A 210 -1.65 -18.97 -27.54
CA LEU A 210 -1.74 -19.12 -26.10
C LEU A 210 -2.99 -18.41 -25.57
N GLN A 211 -3.56 -18.94 -24.50
CA GLN A 211 -4.71 -18.38 -23.78
C GLN A 211 -4.37 -18.14 -22.32
N GLU A 212 -5.23 -17.44 -21.59
CA GLU A 212 -5.02 -17.05 -20.19
C GLU A 212 -4.77 -18.22 -19.22
N ASN A 213 -5.22 -19.44 -19.56
CA ASN A 213 -5.00 -20.63 -18.74
C ASN A 213 -3.85 -21.54 -19.23
N ASP A 214 -3.10 -21.13 -20.25
CA ASP A 214 -1.95 -21.88 -20.78
C ASP A 214 -0.67 -21.63 -19.95
N PHE A 215 -0.75 -21.92 -18.66
CA PHE A 215 0.39 -21.88 -17.74
C PHE A 215 0.34 -23.04 -16.74
N TYR A 216 1.49 -23.29 -16.10
CA TYR A 216 1.61 -24.19 -14.97
C TYR A 216 2.38 -23.52 -13.84
N LEU A 217 1.81 -23.54 -12.64
CA LEU A 217 2.44 -23.08 -11.41
C LEU A 217 2.83 -24.32 -10.60
N ALA A 218 4.14 -24.61 -10.54
CA ALA A 218 4.66 -25.72 -9.77
C ALA A 218 4.99 -25.26 -8.33
N VAL A 219 4.79 -26.17 -7.39
CA VAL A 219 5.10 -26.05 -5.97
C VAL A 219 4.51 -24.81 -5.32
N GLU A 220 3.18 -24.81 -5.21
CA GLU A 220 2.44 -23.78 -4.50
C GLU A 220 2.76 -23.79 -2.99
N ASN A 221 3.80 -23.06 -2.57
CA ASN A 221 4.27 -22.99 -1.18
C ASN A 221 4.14 -21.56 -0.57
N GLU A 222 4.60 -21.38 0.67
CA GLU A 222 4.45 -20.11 1.42
C GLU A 222 5.39 -18.98 1.00
N MET A 223 6.44 -19.28 0.23
CA MET A 223 7.54 -18.34 -0.05
C MET A 223 7.70 -18.10 -1.55
N PHE A 224 7.68 -19.15 -2.36
CA PHE A 224 7.96 -19.06 -3.79
C PHE A 224 7.30 -20.19 -4.56
N ASN A 225 7.07 -19.96 -5.85
CA ASN A 225 6.57 -20.95 -6.80
C ASN A 225 7.47 -20.97 -8.04
N TYR A 226 7.18 -21.89 -8.97
CA TYR A 226 7.82 -21.89 -10.29
C TYR A 226 6.77 -21.80 -11.41
N ARG A 227 6.76 -20.71 -12.18
CA ARG A 227 5.83 -20.48 -13.29
C ARG A 227 6.42 -20.86 -14.63
N LEU A 228 5.60 -21.54 -15.43
CA LEU A 228 5.86 -21.93 -16.81
C LEU A 228 4.70 -21.55 -17.71
N ILE A 229 5.02 -21.07 -18.90
CA ILE A 229 4.03 -20.84 -19.95
C ILE A 229 4.01 -22.02 -20.91
N GLY A 230 2.81 -22.40 -21.31
CA GLY A 230 2.57 -23.38 -22.36
C GLY A 230 1.30 -24.18 -22.13
N LYS A 231 0.79 -24.75 -23.22
CA LYS A 231 -0.37 -25.65 -23.18
C LYS A 231 -0.10 -26.82 -22.25
N LEU A 232 -1.04 -27.19 -21.39
CA LEU A 232 -0.85 -28.23 -20.35
C LEU A 232 -0.41 -29.62 -20.87
N ALA A 233 -0.63 -29.90 -22.17
CA ALA A 233 -0.15 -31.11 -22.83
C ALA A 233 1.35 -31.08 -23.19
N ASN A 234 2.05 -29.95 -22.96
CA ASN A 234 3.46 -29.77 -23.23
C ASN A 234 4.31 -30.79 -22.45
N LYS A 235 5.24 -31.45 -23.15
CA LYS A 235 6.15 -32.46 -22.60
C LYS A 235 6.97 -31.91 -21.43
N SER A 236 7.37 -30.64 -21.48
CA SER A 236 8.13 -29.94 -20.46
C SER A 236 7.33 -29.80 -19.16
N ILE A 237 6.05 -29.40 -19.26
CA ILE A 237 5.13 -29.30 -18.12
C ILE A 237 4.87 -30.70 -17.53
N ARG A 238 4.72 -31.75 -18.36
CA ARG A 238 4.54 -33.13 -17.87
C ARG A 238 5.75 -33.64 -17.08
N LYS A 239 6.97 -33.31 -17.50
CA LYS A 239 8.20 -33.68 -16.77
C LYS A 239 8.25 -33.01 -15.40
N ILE A 240 7.96 -31.71 -15.34
CA ILE A 240 7.97 -30.97 -14.08
C ILE A 240 6.90 -31.48 -13.11
N LYS A 241 5.70 -31.82 -13.61
CA LYS A 241 4.68 -32.51 -12.83
C LYS A 241 5.17 -33.84 -12.23
N ALA A 242 5.96 -34.60 -13.00
CA ALA A 242 6.52 -35.86 -12.51
C ALA A 242 7.59 -35.62 -11.42
N GLN A 243 8.46 -34.63 -11.59
CA GLN A 243 9.45 -34.25 -10.58
C GLN A 243 8.79 -33.74 -9.30
N GLU A 244 7.76 -32.91 -9.43
CA GLU A 244 6.96 -32.43 -8.31
C GLU A 244 6.34 -33.59 -7.52
N LYS A 245 5.74 -34.56 -8.20
CA LYS A 245 5.22 -35.77 -7.56
C LYS A 245 6.31 -36.54 -6.79
N ALA A 246 7.49 -36.71 -7.39
CA ALA A 246 8.61 -37.39 -6.76
C ALA A 246 9.13 -36.64 -5.53
N PHE A 247 9.15 -35.31 -5.57
CA PHE A 247 9.53 -34.47 -4.44
C PHE A 247 8.57 -34.61 -3.27
N TYR A 248 7.26 -34.55 -3.50
CA TYR A 248 6.29 -34.78 -2.43
C TYR A 248 6.36 -36.19 -1.85
N GLN A 249 6.59 -37.22 -2.68
CA GLN A 249 6.81 -38.59 -2.19
C GLN A 249 8.02 -38.67 -1.25
N TYR A 250 9.11 -37.99 -1.61
CA TYR A 250 10.30 -37.91 -0.77
C TYR A 250 10.00 -37.22 0.56
N LEU A 251 9.36 -36.05 0.53
CA LEU A 251 9.03 -35.29 1.75
C LEU A 251 8.15 -36.10 2.72
N ILE A 252 7.11 -36.77 2.20
CA ILE A 252 6.22 -37.62 3.00
C ILE A 252 6.98 -38.80 3.61
N SER A 253 8.00 -39.33 2.94
CA SER A 253 8.78 -40.48 3.42
C SER A 253 9.78 -40.18 4.55
N GLN A 254 10.18 -38.91 4.69
CA GLN A 254 11.26 -38.53 5.61
C GLN A 254 10.78 -37.90 6.91
N ASP A 255 9.55 -37.38 6.96
CA ASP A 255 8.98 -36.75 8.16
C ASP A 255 7.49 -37.08 8.28
N GLU A 256 7.11 -37.86 9.31
CA GLU A 256 5.70 -38.10 9.66
C GLU A 256 4.95 -36.79 9.96
N ASN A 257 5.65 -35.70 10.28
CA ASN A 257 5.10 -34.40 10.64
C ASN A 257 5.36 -33.28 9.62
N MET A 258 5.95 -33.59 8.43
CA MET A 258 6.52 -32.62 7.45
C MET A 258 6.58 -31.18 7.97
N SER A 259 7.44 -30.90 8.95
CA SER A 259 7.48 -29.58 9.56
C SER A 259 7.81 -28.52 8.51
N ARG A 260 7.33 -27.28 8.72
CA ARG A 260 7.60 -26.13 7.82
C ARG A 260 9.09 -26.03 7.44
N ASN A 261 9.97 -26.16 8.43
CA ASN A 261 11.42 -26.12 8.25
C ASN A 261 11.94 -27.26 7.36
N PHE A 262 11.33 -28.45 7.42
CA PHE A 262 11.78 -29.60 6.63
C PHE A 262 11.52 -29.41 5.13
N PHE A 263 10.36 -28.85 4.77
CA PHE A 263 10.05 -28.52 3.38
C PHE A 263 11.02 -27.48 2.81
N GLU A 264 11.27 -26.40 3.55
CA GLU A 264 12.18 -25.32 3.17
C GLU A 264 13.63 -25.82 2.97
N GLN A 265 14.12 -26.68 3.86
CA GLN A 265 15.48 -27.26 3.78
C GLN A 265 15.72 -28.10 2.51
N HIS A 266 14.69 -28.79 2.02
CA HIS A 266 14.81 -29.70 0.88
C HIS A 266 14.33 -29.08 -0.44
N PHE A 267 13.74 -27.89 -0.39
CA PHE A 267 13.21 -27.22 -1.58
C PHE A 267 14.31 -26.80 -2.54
N ASN A 268 15.44 -26.25 -2.06
CA ASN A 268 16.55 -25.87 -2.93
C ASN A 268 17.07 -27.07 -3.74
N ALA A 269 17.20 -28.23 -3.10
CA ALA A 269 17.59 -29.47 -3.79
C ALA A 269 16.53 -29.96 -4.81
N TYR A 270 15.26 -29.60 -4.63
CA TYR A 270 14.21 -29.85 -5.62
C TYR A 270 14.27 -28.87 -6.79
N LEU A 271 14.50 -27.59 -6.51
CA LEU A 271 14.72 -26.55 -7.50
C LEU A 271 15.92 -26.90 -8.38
N ASP A 272 17.01 -27.37 -7.80
CA ASP A 272 18.18 -27.88 -8.52
C ASP A 272 17.82 -29.03 -9.47
N LYS A 273 16.88 -29.92 -9.07
CA LYS A 273 16.38 -30.96 -9.96
C LYS A 273 15.55 -30.39 -11.12
N ILE A 274 14.65 -29.43 -10.88
CA ILE A 274 13.94 -28.70 -11.94
C ILE A 274 14.96 -28.03 -12.89
N PHE A 275 15.97 -27.34 -12.35
CA PHE A 275 16.99 -26.65 -13.13
C PHE A 275 17.88 -27.61 -13.92
N SER A 276 18.22 -28.78 -13.37
CA SER A 276 18.95 -29.82 -14.09
C SER A 276 18.16 -30.33 -15.30
N GLU A 277 16.82 -30.38 -15.21
CA GLU A 277 15.97 -30.73 -16.34
C GLU A 277 15.85 -29.62 -17.38
N LYS A 278 15.92 -28.33 -16.98
CA LYS A 278 15.92 -27.16 -17.88
C LYS A 278 16.97 -27.30 -18.98
N SER A 279 18.17 -27.74 -18.64
CA SER A 279 19.27 -27.98 -19.60
C SER A 279 18.98 -29.05 -20.68
N ARG A 280 17.95 -29.88 -20.48
CA ARG A 280 17.57 -31.01 -21.35
C ARG A 280 16.25 -30.76 -22.10
N ILE A 281 15.68 -29.57 -21.99
CA ILE A 281 14.41 -29.20 -22.62
C ILE A 281 14.71 -28.14 -23.70
N PRO A 282 14.13 -28.26 -24.91
CA PRO A 282 14.39 -27.30 -25.97
C PRO A 282 13.97 -25.87 -25.55
N ASP A 283 14.80 -24.86 -25.83
CA ASP A 283 14.52 -23.44 -25.57
C ASP A 283 14.05 -22.74 -26.87
N TRP A 284 14.10 -21.41 -26.91
CA TRP A 284 13.75 -20.60 -28.09
C TRP A 284 14.53 -20.94 -29.36
N THR A 285 15.65 -21.65 -29.27
CA THR A 285 16.45 -22.09 -30.43
C THR A 285 15.90 -23.37 -31.08
N SER A 286 14.90 -24.02 -30.46
CA SER A 286 14.29 -25.23 -31.00
C SER A 286 13.33 -24.98 -32.17
N ASP A 287 13.37 -25.85 -33.18
CA ASP A 287 12.43 -25.79 -34.32
C ASP A 287 10.96 -26.07 -33.97
N ASN A 288 10.65 -26.55 -32.75
CA ASN A 288 9.28 -26.89 -32.34
C ASN A 288 8.84 -26.17 -31.06
N PRO A 289 8.06 -25.08 -31.17
CA PRO A 289 7.64 -24.29 -30.01
C PRO A 289 6.68 -25.04 -29.06
N LYS A 290 5.99 -26.10 -29.52
CA LYS A 290 5.01 -26.85 -28.71
C LYS A 290 5.64 -27.65 -27.56
N HIS A 291 6.95 -27.84 -27.60
CA HIS A 291 7.71 -28.57 -26.58
C HIS A 291 8.79 -27.72 -25.93
N ALA A 292 8.82 -26.43 -26.25
CA ALA A 292 9.80 -25.51 -25.70
C ALA A 292 9.56 -25.29 -24.20
N PHE A 293 10.65 -25.02 -23.48
CA PHE A 293 10.65 -24.48 -22.13
C PHE A 293 10.54 -22.97 -22.21
N MET A 294 9.40 -22.42 -21.79
CA MET A 294 9.15 -20.98 -21.83
C MET A 294 8.96 -20.45 -20.40
N PRO A 295 10.05 -20.06 -19.71
CA PRO A 295 9.98 -19.45 -18.39
C PRO A 295 9.65 -17.96 -18.53
N CYS A 296 8.54 -17.66 -19.20
CA CYS A 296 8.07 -16.30 -19.45
C CYS A 296 7.04 -15.88 -18.42
N ASP A 297 6.85 -14.58 -18.29
CA ASP A 297 5.70 -14.06 -17.55
C ASP A 297 4.35 -14.47 -18.17
N HIS A 298 3.30 -14.37 -17.35
CA HIS A 298 1.91 -14.59 -17.75
C HIS A 298 1.38 -13.47 -18.66
N GLY A 299 2.04 -12.32 -18.69
CA GLY A 299 1.67 -11.22 -19.57
C GLY A 299 1.90 -11.50 -21.05
N ILE A 300 2.56 -12.61 -21.41
CA ILE A 300 2.67 -13.11 -22.79
C ILE A 300 1.34 -13.13 -23.57
N ILE A 301 0.22 -13.31 -22.87
CA ILE A 301 -1.11 -13.34 -23.51
C ILE A 301 -1.50 -11.98 -24.10
N PHE A 302 -0.91 -10.89 -23.60
CA PHE A 302 -1.11 -9.51 -24.07
C PHE A 302 -0.22 -9.16 -25.26
N ALA A 303 0.75 -10.02 -25.61
CA ALA A 303 1.68 -9.76 -26.72
C ALA A 303 0.93 -9.52 -28.04
N ARG A 304 -0.20 -10.21 -28.23
CA ARG A 304 -1.05 -10.04 -29.42
C ARG A 304 -1.64 -8.64 -29.48
N TYR A 305 -2.24 -8.19 -28.38
CA TYR A 305 -2.85 -6.86 -28.31
C TYR A 305 -1.80 -5.75 -28.50
N VAL A 306 -0.63 -5.91 -27.89
CA VAL A 306 0.52 -5.01 -28.08
C VAL A 306 0.92 -4.92 -29.55
N ALA A 307 1.05 -6.05 -30.26
CA ALA A 307 1.41 -6.06 -31.68
C ALA A 307 0.30 -5.57 -32.63
N GLU A 308 -0.97 -5.62 -32.20
CA GLU A 308 -2.08 -5.01 -32.93
C GLU A 308 -2.09 -3.48 -32.77
N CYS A 309 -1.63 -2.96 -31.62
CA CYS A 309 -1.60 -1.52 -31.33
C CYS A 309 -0.32 -0.83 -31.81
N TYR A 310 0.81 -1.56 -31.85
CA TYR A 310 2.13 -0.99 -32.08
C TYR A 310 2.95 -1.84 -33.05
N GLU A 311 3.63 -1.19 -33.99
CA GLU A 311 4.48 -1.87 -34.98
C GLU A 311 5.86 -2.27 -34.39
N ASP A 312 6.42 -1.38 -33.56
CA ASP A 312 7.78 -1.49 -33.02
C ASP A 312 7.85 -1.02 -31.55
N ILE A 313 9.00 -1.25 -30.91
CA ILE A 313 9.21 -0.92 -29.49
C ILE A 313 9.21 0.59 -29.25
N ALA A 314 9.68 1.39 -30.23
CA ALA A 314 9.68 2.84 -30.12
C ALA A 314 8.24 3.40 -30.03
N GLY A 315 7.37 2.94 -30.93
CA GLY A 315 5.95 3.25 -30.95
C GLY A 315 5.25 2.78 -29.68
N PHE A 316 5.55 1.56 -29.21
CA PHE A 316 5.04 1.02 -27.95
C PHE A 316 5.38 1.91 -26.75
N ILE A 317 6.66 2.28 -26.56
CA ILE A 317 7.11 3.10 -25.43
C ILE A 317 6.44 4.48 -25.45
N GLN A 318 6.37 5.11 -26.62
CA GLN A 318 5.75 6.43 -26.76
C GLN A 318 4.23 6.37 -26.55
N GLY A 319 3.58 5.35 -27.09
CA GLY A 319 2.15 5.09 -26.92
C GLY A 319 1.79 4.88 -25.46
N LEU A 320 2.56 4.05 -24.75
CA LEU A 320 2.35 3.78 -23.33
C LEU A 320 2.52 5.04 -22.46
N LYS A 321 3.50 5.90 -22.76
CA LYS A 321 3.65 7.19 -22.06
C LYS A 321 2.41 8.08 -22.26
N ASN A 322 1.88 8.13 -23.48
CA ASN A 322 0.69 8.92 -23.77
C ASN A 322 -0.55 8.34 -23.07
N LEU A 323 -0.68 7.02 -23.05
CA LEU A 323 -1.75 6.29 -22.37
C LEU A 323 -1.78 6.61 -20.88
N ILE A 324 -0.65 6.46 -20.19
CA ILE A 324 -0.56 6.73 -18.73
C ILE A 324 -0.93 8.18 -18.43
N LYS A 325 -0.50 9.14 -19.26
CA LYS A 325 -0.87 10.55 -19.10
C LYS A 325 -2.38 10.76 -19.27
N HIS A 326 -2.99 10.08 -20.25
CA HIS A 326 -4.42 10.20 -20.50
C HIS A 326 -5.23 9.54 -19.37
N GLN A 327 -4.89 8.31 -18.95
CA GLN A 327 -5.47 7.64 -17.79
C GLN A 327 -5.49 8.55 -16.56
N TYR A 328 -4.34 9.15 -16.22
CA TYR A 328 -4.21 10.04 -15.08
C TYR A 328 -5.17 11.25 -15.17
N ASN A 329 -5.20 11.91 -16.33
CA ASN A 329 -6.07 13.08 -16.53
C ASN A 329 -7.56 12.70 -16.46
N GLN A 330 -7.91 11.53 -16.99
CA GLN A 330 -9.28 11.01 -16.94
C GLN A 330 -9.71 10.77 -15.50
N ILE A 331 -8.92 10.06 -14.69
CA ILE A 331 -9.31 9.75 -13.30
C ILE A 331 -9.29 10.98 -12.39
N LYS A 332 -8.45 11.97 -12.68
CA LYS A 332 -8.41 13.24 -11.95
C LYS A 332 -9.69 14.05 -12.18
N THR A 333 -10.25 13.97 -13.38
CA THR A 333 -11.48 14.68 -13.76
C THR A 333 -12.73 13.88 -13.40
N ASN A 334 -12.70 12.58 -13.62
CA ASN A 334 -13.82 11.66 -13.55
C ASN A 334 -13.49 10.52 -12.58
N TRP A 335 -13.39 10.83 -11.28
CA TRP A 335 -13.06 9.80 -10.29
C TRP A 335 -14.13 8.69 -10.27
N PRO A 336 -13.77 7.41 -10.54
CA PRO A 336 -14.75 6.34 -10.73
C PRO A 336 -15.51 5.97 -9.45
N PHE A 337 -14.87 6.08 -8.28
CA PHE A 337 -15.41 5.59 -7.01
C PHE A 337 -16.06 6.69 -6.17
N GLN A 338 -16.53 7.76 -6.79
CA GLN A 338 -17.15 8.89 -6.10
C GLN A 338 -18.50 8.53 -5.46
N GLU A 339 -18.89 9.34 -4.47
CA GLU A 339 -20.23 9.32 -3.89
C GLU A 339 -21.29 9.55 -4.97
N CYS A 340 -22.38 8.79 -4.92
CA CYS A 340 -23.48 8.87 -5.88
C CYS A 340 -23.03 8.71 -7.35
N SER A 341 -22.00 7.91 -7.61
CA SER A 341 -21.62 7.51 -8.97
C SER A 341 -22.79 6.82 -9.71
N PRO A 342 -22.78 6.73 -11.06
CA PRO A 342 -23.89 6.14 -11.80
C PRO A 342 -24.26 4.72 -11.36
N ILE A 343 -23.28 3.86 -11.03
CA ILE A 343 -23.57 2.53 -10.47
C ILE A 343 -24.14 2.61 -9.05
N ALA A 344 -23.66 3.55 -8.21
CA ALA A 344 -24.19 3.72 -6.86
C ALA A 344 -25.68 4.14 -6.91
N GLN A 345 -26.06 5.02 -7.84
CA GLN A 345 -27.45 5.40 -8.09
C GLN A 345 -28.28 4.20 -8.59
N LEU A 346 -27.73 3.43 -9.54
CA LEU A 346 -28.38 2.22 -10.10
C LEU A 346 -28.66 1.15 -9.04
N LEU A 347 -27.79 1.07 -8.04
CA LEU A 347 -27.90 0.16 -6.90
C LEU A 347 -28.63 0.78 -5.71
N ASN A 348 -29.00 2.07 -5.78
CA ASN A 348 -29.61 2.84 -4.69
C ASN A 348 -28.80 2.75 -3.39
N ILE A 349 -27.49 3.02 -3.51
CA ILE A 349 -26.51 3.09 -2.42
C ILE A 349 -25.70 4.39 -2.52
N LYS A 350 -24.94 4.71 -1.48
CA LYS A 350 -24.18 5.96 -1.41
C LYS A 350 -22.84 5.86 -2.14
N TYR A 351 -22.11 4.78 -1.90
CA TYR A 351 -20.79 4.54 -2.46
C TYR A 351 -20.84 3.30 -3.36
N PRO A 352 -20.07 3.23 -4.45
CA PRO A 352 -19.99 2.06 -5.32
C PRO A 352 -19.15 0.94 -4.69
N ILE A 353 -19.50 0.57 -3.45
CA ILE A 353 -18.84 -0.44 -2.62
C ILE A 353 -19.85 -1.54 -2.32
N ILE A 354 -19.40 -2.78 -2.51
CA ILE A 354 -20.15 -3.99 -2.22
C ILE A 354 -19.37 -4.79 -1.18
N GLN A 355 -20.02 -5.17 -0.09
CA GLN A 355 -19.48 -6.17 0.82
C GLN A 355 -19.79 -7.56 0.24
N GLY A 356 -18.75 -8.28 -0.20
CA GLY A 356 -18.89 -9.56 -0.89
C GLY A 356 -19.35 -10.68 0.06
N PRO A 357 -20.17 -11.65 -0.40
CA PRO A 357 -20.78 -12.66 0.46
C PRO A 357 -19.72 -13.56 1.12
N MET A 358 -19.75 -13.66 2.44
CA MET A 358 -18.86 -14.51 3.25
C MET A 358 -19.70 -15.47 4.09
N ALA A 359 -19.64 -16.77 3.78
CA ALA A 359 -20.45 -17.78 4.44
C ALA A 359 -20.06 -17.97 5.92
N ASN A 360 -21.06 -18.12 6.78
CA ASN A 360 -20.99 -18.12 8.24
C ASN A 360 -20.50 -16.79 8.85
N ILE A 361 -20.50 -15.70 8.09
CA ILE A 361 -20.11 -14.37 8.56
C ILE A 361 -21.22 -13.36 8.23
N THR A 362 -21.63 -13.32 6.97
CA THR A 362 -22.49 -12.26 6.42
C THR A 362 -23.97 -12.59 6.49
N GLU A 363 -24.35 -13.55 7.33
CA GLU A 363 -25.73 -13.83 7.72
C GLU A 363 -26.19 -12.96 8.90
N SER A 364 -25.29 -12.14 9.48
CA SER A 364 -25.62 -11.21 10.56
C SER A 364 -26.42 -10.00 10.06
N LEU A 365 -27.66 -9.89 10.52
CA LEU A 365 -28.55 -8.76 10.23
C LEU A 365 -27.99 -7.42 10.77
N GLU A 366 -27.44 -7.45 11.99
CA GLU A 366 -26.87 -6.28 12.65
C GLU A 366 -25.68 -5.73 11.86
N TYR A 367 -24.79 -6.61 11.37
CA TYR A 367 -23.65 -6.18 10.57
C TYR A 367 -24.07 -5.62 9.20
N ALA A 368 -25.04 -6.26 8.55
CA ALA A 368 -25.60 -5.77 7.29
C ALA A 368 -26.22 -4.36 7.43
N GLN A 369 -26.86 -4.06 8.57
CA GLN A 369 -27.37 -2.72 8.88
C GLN A 369 -26.25 -1.69 8.96
N VAL A 370 -25.16 -2.01 9.69
CA VAL A 370 -23.99 -1.13 9.77
C VAL A 370 -23.41 -0.80 8.40
N ILE A 371 -23.29 -1.80 7.51
CA ILE A 371 -22.77 -1.61 6.16
C ILE A 371 -23.67 -0.68 5.34
N ALA A 372 -25.00 -0.91 5.36
CA ALA A 372 -25.97 -0.10 4.63
C ALA A 372 -26.04 1.34 5.16
N GLU A 373 -25.98 1.54 6.48
CA GLU A 373 -25.93 2.86 7.12
C GLU A 373 -24.66 3.62 6.73
N ASN A 374 -23.55 2.91 6.54
CA ASN A 374 -22.29 3.46 6.04
C ASN A 374 -22.22 3.51 4.50
N GLY A 375 -23.33 3.27 3.81
CA GLY A 375 -23.51 3.64 2.41
C GLY A 375 -23.08 2.63 1.35
N ALA A 376 -22.62 1.44 1.75
CA ALA A 376 -22.27 0.34 0.85
C ALA A 376 -23.43 -0.67 0.72
N LEU A 377 -23.32 -1.60 -0.24
CA LEU A 377 -24.30 -2.67 -0.46
C LEU A 377 -23.95 -3.90 0.39
N PRO A 378 -24.74 -4.24 1.44
CA PRO A 378 -24.54 -5.48 2.18
C PRO A 378 -25.01 -6.70 1.37
N THR A 379 -24.30 -7.82 1.52
CA THR A 379 -24.66 -9.09 0.87
C THR A 379 -24.81 -10.20 1.90
N PHE A 380 -25.98 -10.85 1.92
CA PHE A 380 -26.23 -12.03 2.74
C PHE A 380 -25.76 -13.31 2.04
N ALA A 381 -24.85 -14.06 2.67
CA ALA A 381 -24.40 -15.34 2.14
C ALA A 381 -25.39 -16.47 2.43
N LEU A 382 -26.34 -16.71 1.51
CA LEU A 382 -27.29 -17.82 1.65
C LEU A 382 -26.65 -19.17 1.33
N GLY A 383 -25.54 -19.19 0.59
CA GLY A 383 -24.89 -20.41 0.12
C GLY A 383 -24.62 -21.49 1.18
N GLY A 384 -24.36 -21.10 2.42
CA GLY A 384 -24.13 -22.01 3.56
C GLY A 384 -25.39 -22.43 4.32
N LEU A 385 -26.51 -21.74 4.11
CA LEU A 385 -27.76 -21.91 4.87
C LEU A 385 -28.65 -22.98 4.24
N MET A 386 -29.30 -23.76 5.09
CA MET A 386 -30.38 -24.67 4.72
C MET A 386 -31.63 -23.89 4.29
N ASP A 387 -32.55 -24.57 3.58
CA ASP A 387 -33.76 -24.01 2.99
C ASP A 387 -34.56 -23.13 3.97
N HIS A 388 -34.82 -23.64 5.18
CA HIS A 388 -35.58 -22.93 6.22
C HIS A 388 -34.79 -21.81 6.90
N GLU A 389 -33.46 -21.93 7.00
CA GLU A 389 -32.60 -20.91 7.60
C GLU A 389 -32.51 -19.68 6.70
N ALA A 390 -32.41 -19.90 5.39
CA ALA A 390 -32.44 -18.83 4.39
C ALA A 390 -33.79 -18.11 4.36
N ASP A 391 -34.92 -18.83 4.41
CA ASP A 391 -36.25 -18.21 4.49
C ASP A 391 -36.41 -17.37 5.76
N LEU A 392 -35.98 -17.90 6.92
CA LEU A 392 -36.06 -17.18 8.19
C LEU A 392 -35.17 -15.94 8.23
N LEU A 393 -33.96 -16.00 7.67
CA LEU A 393 -33.07 -14.84 7.57
C LEU A 393 -33.73 -13.73 6.75
N LEU A 394 -34.20 -14.06 5.54
CA LEU A 394 -34.85 -13.08 4.66
C LEU A 394 -36.17 -12.55 5.26
N GLN A 395 -36.90 -13.37 6.00
CA GLN A 395 -38.05 -12.93 6.78
C GLN A 395 -37.66 -11.83 7.78
N LYS A 396 -36.60 -12.06 8.57
CA LYS A 396 -36.10 -11.07 9.54
C LYS A 396 -35.63 -9.79 8.85
N VAL A 397 -34.95 -9.90 7.71
CA VAL A 397 -34.53 -8.74 6.91
C VAL A 397 -35.75 -7.92 6.48
N SER A 398 -36.81 -8.57 5.99
CA SER A 398 -38.06 -7.93 5.56
C SER A 398 -38.82 -7.22 6.69
N GLN A 399 -38.52 -7.55 7.95
CA GLN A 399 -39.11 -6.94 9.15
C GLN A 399 -38.19 -5.90 9.81
N SER A 400 -37.03 -5.63 9.22
CA SER A 400 -36.00 -4.74 9.76
C SER A 400 -35.92 -3.42 8.99
N PRO A 401 -35.18 -2.41 9.49
CA PRO A 401 -34.92 -1.18 8.74
C PRO A 401 -34.28 -1.39 7.35
N LEU A 402 -33.62 -2.53 7.11
CA LEU A 402 -33.05 -2.88 5.79
C LEU A 402 -34.10 -3.09 4.71
N GLN A 403 -35.38 -3.32 5.03
CA GLN A 403 -36.44 -3.45 4.03
C GLN A 403 -36.54 -2.21 3.10
N ASN A 404 -36.11 -1.05 3.61
CA ASN A 404 -36.12 0.24 2.90
C ASN A 404 -34.75 0.59 2.29
N LYS A 405 -33.80 -0.34 2.28
CA LYS A 405 -32.46 -0.18 1.75
C LYS A 405 -32.19 -1.25 0.69
N SER A 406 -31.22 -1.00 -0.18
CA SER A 406 -30.72 -2.04 -1.09
C SER A 406 -29.85 -3.03 -0.33
N TYR A 407 -30.04 -4.32 -0.62
CA TYR A 407 -29.21 -5.42 -0.14
C TYR A 407 -29.23 -6.54 -1.19
N MET A 408 -28.32 -7.49 -1.04
CA MET A 408 -28.13 -8.57 -1.99
C MET A 408 -28.15 -9.94 -1.30
N ALA A 409 -28.63 -10.97 -2.00
CA ALA A 409 -28.54 -12.37 -1.58
C ALA A 409 -27.52 -13.13 -2.44
N GLY A 410 -26.49 -13.69 -1.80
CA GLY A 410 -25.46 -14.52 -2.44
C GLY A 410 -25.80 -16.02 -2.39
N ILE A 411 -25.86 -16.66 -3.55
CA ILE A 411 -26.12 -18.10 -3.71
C ILE A 411 -24.94 -18.82 -4.38
N ILE A 412 -24.87 -20.14 -4.19
CA ILE A 412 -23.87 -21.01 -4.84
C ILE A 412 -24.48 -21.64 -6.08
N GLY A 413 -23.84 -21.45 -7.24
CA GLY A 413 -24.30 -21.88 -8.55
C GLY A 413 -23.94 -23.31 -8.95
N LEU A 414 -23.33 -24.10 -8.06
CA LEU A 414 -22.95 -25.48 -8.34
C LEU A 414 -24.18 -26.41 -8.41
N GLU A 415 -24.19 -27.36 -9.36
CA GLU A 415 -25.32 -28.30 -9.52
C GLU A 415 -25.50 -29.22 -8.31
N VAL A 416 -24.43 -29.54 -7.57
CA VAL A 416 -24.51 -30.39 -6.37
C VAL A 416 -25.38 -29.80 -5.25
N VAL A 417 -25.61 -28.47 -5.25
CA VAL A 417 -26.46 -27.78 -4.27
C VAL A 417 -27.80 -27.32 -4.86
N LYS A 418 -28.16 -27.79 -6.05
CA LYS A 418 -29.35 -27.33 -6.80
C LYS A 418 -30.65 -27.35 -6.01
N LYS A 419 -30.92 -28.41 -5.25
CA LYS A 419 -32.15 -28.52 -4.43
C LYS A 419 -32.24 -27.36 -3.44
N ARG A 420 -31.16 -27.13 -2.69
CA ARG A 420 -31.03 -26.04 -1.71
C ARG A 420 -31.07 -24.67 -2.36
N ARG A 421 -30.33 -24.49 -3.47
CA ARG A 421 -30.34 -23.27 -4.27
C ARG A 421 -31.74 -22.89 -4.75
N ASN A 422 -32.51 -23.85 -5.25
CA ASN A 422 -33.87 -23.59 -5.71
C ASN A 422 -34.78 -23.14 -4.56
N ALA A 423 -34.67 -23.76 -3.38
CA ALA A 423 -35.42 -23.30 -2.21
C ALA A 423 -35.02 -21.88 -1.80
N GLN A 424 -33.72 -21.54 -1.84
CA GLN A 424 -33.23 -20.19 -1.57
C GLN A 424 -33.77 -19.18 -2.60
N LEU A 425 -33.84 -19.53 -3.88
CA LEU A 425 -34.43 -18.68 -4.93
C LEU A 425 -35.92 -18.43 -4.69
N GLU A 426 -36.68 -19.42 -4.23
CA GLU A 426 -38.08 -19.21 -3.84
C GLU A 426 -38.20 -18.23 -2.65
N SER A 427 -37.30 -18.32 -1.66
CA SER A 427 -37.26 -17.37 -0.55
C SER A 427 -36.87 -15.95 -1.01
N ILE A 428 -35.88 -15.83 -1.90
CA ILE A 428 -35.46 -14.55 -2.52
C ILE A 428 -36.66 -13.89 -3.19
N LYS A 429 -37.39 -14.65 -4.01
CA LYS A 429 -38.60 -14.18 -4.72
C LYS A 429 -39.72 -13.80 -3.75
N LYS A 430 -39.97 -14.63 -2.73
CA LYS A 430 -41.01 -14.41 -1.72
C LYS A 430 -40.82 -13.08 -0.98
N TYR A 431 -39.58 -12.73 -0.65
CA TYR A 431 -39.25 -11.50 0.08
C TYR A 431 -38.77 -10.35 -0.82
N LYS A 432 -38.83 -10.51 -2.15
CA LYS A 432 -38.49 -9.49 -3.16
C LYS A 432 -37.10 -8.88 -2.94
N VAL A 433 -36.09 -9.73 -2.75
CA VAL A 433 -34.72 -9.27 -2.56
C VAL A 433 -34.24 -8.56 -3.84
N PRO A 434 -33.71 -7.32 -3.78
CA PRO A 434 -33.46 -6.54 -5.00
C PRO A 434 -32.41 -7.13 -5.97
N PHE A 435 -31.41 -7.85 -5.42
CA PHE A 435 -30.27 -8.35 -6.18
C PHE A 435 -29.88 -9.76 -5.73
N THR A 436 -29.54 -10.61 -6.70
CA THR A 436 -28.99 -11.94 -6.45
C THR A 436 -27.57 -12.05 -6.99
N LEU A 437 -26.62 -12.46 -6.18
CA LEU A 437 -25.26 -12.78 -6.60
C LEU A 437 -25.07 -14.27 -6.72
N ILE A 438 -24.52 -14.70 -7.86
CA ILE A 438 -24.27 -16.10 -8.15
C ILE A 438 -22.76 -16.35 -8.14
N ALA A 439 -22.30 -16.99 -7.06
CA ALA A 439 -20.92 -17.46 -6.94
C ALA A 439 -20.79 -18.88 -7.51
N ALA A 440 -19.69 -19.19 -8.19
CA ALA A 440 -19.46 -20.49 -8.84
C ALA A 440 -20.64 -20.98 -9.71
N GLY A 441 -21.26 -20.06 -10.47
CA GLY A 441 -22.39 -20.33 -11.34
C GLY A 441 -22.06 -20.30 -12.82
N SER A 442 -23.09 -20.50 -13.65
CA SER A 442 -23.02 -20.42 -15.11
C SER A 442 -23.90 -19.28 -15.64
N VAL A 443 -23.64 -18.85 -16.86
CA VAL A 443 -24.48 -17.86 -17.56
C VAL A 443 -25.91 -18.38 -17.74
N GLU A 444 -26.09 -19.68 -17.97
CA GLU A 444 -27.43 -20.27 -18.08
C GLU A 444 -28.21 -20.22 -16.77
N LEU A 445 -27.55 -20.43 -15.62
CA LEU A 445 -28.18 -20.24 -14.32
C LEU A 445 -28.57 -18.77 -14.10
N ALA A 446 -27.69 -17.83 -14.45
CA ALA A 446 -27.99 -16.41 -14.34
C ALA A 446 -29.24 -16.03 -15.16
N LYS A 447 -29.35 -16.52 -16.39
CA LYS A 447 -30.55 -16.33 -17.23
C LYS A 447 -31.80 -16.94 -16.60
N GLN A 448 -31.69 -18.11 -15.99
CA GLN A 448 -32.81 -18.73 -15.29
C GLN A 448 -33.32 -17.84 -14.15
N VAL A 449 -32.41 -17.26 -13.37
CA VAL A 449 -32.75 -16.34 -12.27
C VAL A 449 -33.34 -15.03 -12.81
N ILE A 450 -32.80 -14.47 -13.89
CA ILE A 450 -33.35 -13.27 -14.56
C ILE A 450 -34.78 -13.50 -15.04
N ARG A 451 -35.10 -14.68 -15.60
CA ARG A 451 -36.48 -15.02 -16.02
C ARG A 451 -37.49 -15.03 -14.86
N GLN A 452 -37.03 -15.09 -13.62
CA GLN A 452 -37.88 -15.02 -12.43
C GLN A 452 -38.15 -13.56 -11.99
N GLY A 453 -37.56 -12.57 -12.66
CA GLY A 453 -37.74 -11.14 -12.40
C GLY A 453 -36.62 -10.48 -11.57
N GLU A 454 -35.55 -11.21 -11.27
CA GLU A 454 -34.46 -10.76 -10.40
C GLU A 454 -33.30 -10.12 -11.18
N ARG A 455 -32.60 -9.15 -10.57
CA ARG A 455 -31.34 -8.60 -11.10
C ARG A 455 -30.15 -9.39 -10.59
N VAL A 456 -29.23 -9.75 -11.48
CA VAL A 456 -28.19 -10.74 -11.18
C VAL A 456 -26.78 -10.17 -11.29
N PHE A 457 -25.97 -10.45 -10.27
CA PHE A 457 -24.53 -10.31 -10.26
C PHE A 457 -23.89 -11.68 -10.51
N LEU A 458 -23.02 -11.76 -11.51
CA LEU A 458 -22.35 -13.01 -11.88
C LEU A 458 -20.84 -12.87 -11.71
N HIS A 459 -20.22 -13.76 -10.93
CA HIS A 459 -18.75 -13.89 -10.91
C HIS A 459 -18.29 -14.41 -12.28
N THR A 460 -17.37 -13.69 -12.92
CA THR A 460 -16.79 -14.04 -14.23
C THR A 460 -15.27 -14.13 -14.09
N PRO A 461 -14.71 -15.26 -13.61
CA PRO A 461 -13.29 -15.41 -13.27
C PRO A 461 -12.38 -15.63 -14.49
N ALA A 462 -12.90 -15.49 -15.71
CA ALA A 462 -12.17 -15.65 -16.95
C ALA A 462 -12.83 -14.82 -18.07
N LEU A 463 -12.04 -14.44 -19.09
CA LEU A 463 -12.54 -13.64 -20.22
C LEU A 463 -13.62 -14.38 -21.01
N SER A 464 -13.51 -15.70 -21.18
CA SER A 464 -14.53 -16.51 -21.86
C SER A 464 -15.92 -16.37 -21.22
N MET A 465 -15.98 -16.40 -19.88
CA MET A 465 -17.23 -16.26 -19.13
C MET A 465 -17.76 -14.82 -19.16
N PHE A 466 -16.87 -13.82 -19.12
CA PHE A 466 -17.24 -12.41 -19.29
C PHE A 466 -17.91 -12.17 -20.65
N ARG A 467 -17.29 -12.67 -21.74
CA ARG A 467 -17.85 -12.61 -23.10
C ARG A 467 -19.22 -13.25 -23.21
N GLU A 468 -19.37 -14.44 -22.63
CA GLU A 468 -20.64 -15.16 -22.64
C GLU A 468 -21.72 -14.41 -21.83
N ALA A 469 -21.36 -13.80 -20.69
CA ALA A 469 -22.26 -13.02 -19.86
C ALA A 469 -22.81 -11.80 -20.62
N ILE A 470 -21.95 -11.03 -21.28
CA ILE A 470 -22.37 -9.86 -22.08
C ILE A 470 -23.29 -10.28 -23.21
N LYS A 471 -22.91 -11.30 -23.98
CA LYS A 471 -23.71 -11.80 -25.10
C LYS A 471 -25.13 -12.21 -24.69
N ASN A 472 -25.29 -12.65 -23.44
CA ASN A 472 -26.57 -13.08 -22.87
C ASN A 472 -27.26 -11.98 -22.04
N GLY A 473 -26.76 -10.73 -22.07
CA GLY A 473 -27.40 -9.59 -21.42
C GLY A 473 -27.32 -9.61 -19.88
N ILE A 474 -26.28 -10.21 -19.31
CA ILE A 474 -26.05 -10.13 -17.86
C ILE A 474 -25.61 -8.71 -17.49
N GLU A 475 -26.35 -8.08 -16.57
CA GLU A 475 -26.20 -6.66 -16.26
C GLU A 475 -24.95 -6.34 -15.42
N PHE A 476 -24.62 -7.20 -14.43
CA PHE A 476 -23.53 -6.98 -13.48
C PHE A 476 -22.53 -8.14 -13.49
N MET A 477 -21.26 -7.84 -13.78
CA MET A 477 -20.19 -8.84 -13.87
C MET A 477 -19.10 -8.55 -12.84
N ILE A 478 -18.78 -9.54 -12.01
CA ILE A 478 -17.75 -9.44 -10.97
C ILE A 478 -16.47 -10.11 -11.48
N LEU A 479 -15.41 -9.30 -11.61
CA LEU A 479 -14.07 -9.75 -11.95
C LEU A 479 -13.27 -9.97 -10.67
N GLU A 480 -13.23 -11.22 -10.22
CA GLU A 480 -12.58 -11.62 -8.97
C GLU A 480 -11.24 -12.33 -9.23
N GLY A 481 -10.14 -11.71 -8.79
CA GLY A 481 -8.79 -12.26 -8.92
C GLY A 481 -8.42 -13.28 -7.84
N SER A 482 -7.43 -14.12 -8.13
CA SER A 482 -7.02 -15.26 -7.29
C SER A 482 -6.40 -14.90 -5.93
N GLU A 483 -6.02 -13.64 -5.71
CA GLU A 483 -5.60 -13.12 -4.41
C GLU A 483 -6.76 -12.94 -3.41
N CYS A 484 -8.01 -13.10 -3.84
CA CYS A 484 -9.19 -12.99 -2.97
C CYS A 484 -9.21 -14.10 -1.89
N GLY A 485 -10.03 -13.89 -0.86
CA GLY A 485 -10.21 -14.88 0.21
C GLY A 485 -11.29 -15.90 -0.12
N GLY A 486 -11.16 -17.10 0.41
CA GLY A 486 -12.13 -18.17 0.16
C GLY A 486 -11.86 -18.90 -1.15
N HIS A 487 -12.89 -19.34 -1.87
CA HIS A 487 -12.69 -20.10 -3.10
C HIS A 487 -12.18 -19.20 -4.22
N ILE A 488 -11.13 -19.63 -4.91
CA ILE A 488 -10.42 -18.79 -5.89
C ILE A 488 -10.35 -19.42 -7.27
N GLY A 489 -10.32 -18.57 -8.30
CA GLY A 489 -9.96 -18.94 -9.67
C GLY A 489 -8.45 -19.13 -9.85
N THR A 490 -8.03 -19.27 -11.11
CA THR A 490 -6.62 -19.42 -11.50
C THR A 490 -5.94 -18.10 -11.84
N LEU A 491 -6.69 -17.11 -12.30
CA LEU A 491 -6.14 -15.83 -12.79
C LEU A 491 -6.04 -14.82 -11.65
N SER A 492 -4.93 -14.09 -11.57
CA SER A 492 -4.81 -12.93 -10.69
C SER A 492 -5.63 -11.76 -11.22
N SER A 493 -5.90 -10.76 -10.36
CA SER A 493 -6.63 -9.55 -10.79
C SER A 493 -5.94 -8.83 -11.95
N TRP A 494 -4.61 -8.67 -11.92
CA TRP A 494 -3.87 -8.03 -13.02
C TRP A 494 -4.11 -8.70 -14.36
N VAL A 495 -4.02 -10.03 -14.41
CA VAL A 495 -4.22 -10.75 -15.66
C VAL A 495 -5.69 -10.73 -16.09
N LEU A 496 -6.61 -10.95 -15.15
CA LEU A 496 -8.05 -10.98 -15.43
C LEU A 496 -8.58 -9.62 -15.89
N TRP A 497 -8.28 -8.57 -15.14
CA TRP A 497 -8.79 -7.22 -15.41
C TRP A 497 -8.21 -6.67 -16.70
N GLU A 498 -6.89 -6.75 -16.91
CA GLU A 498 -6.23 -6.31 -18.14
C GLU A 498 -6.84 -6.99 -19.37
N ASN A 499 -6.99 -8.33 -19.34
CA ASN A 499 -7.54 -9.10 -20.46
C ASN A 499 -8.99 -8.69 -20.80
N VAL A 500 -9.79 -8.32 -19.79
CA VAL A 500 -11.14 -7.78 -20.02
C VAL A 500 -11.09 -6.36 -20.60
N LEU A 501 -10.18 -5.51 -20.14
CA LEU A 501 -10.04 -4.14 -20.62
C LEU A 501 -9.53 -4.07 -22.07
N GLU A 502 -8.60 -4.95 -22.46
CA GLU A 502 -8.16 -5.11 -23.85
C GLU A 502 -9.33 -5.55 -24.75
N TYR A 503 -10.09 -6.55 -24.30
CA TYR A 503 -11.28 -7.02 -25.00
C TYR A 503 -12.32 -5.90 -25.19
N CYS A 504 -12.52 -5.05 -24.19
CA CYS A 504 -13.44 -3.91 -24.29
C CYS A 504 -13.02 -2.93 -25.40
N VAL A 505 -11.72 -2.71 -25.59
CA VAL A 505 -11.22 -1.83 -26.66
C VAL A 505 -11.35 -2.50 -28.03
N GLN A 506 -10.97 -3.77 -28.15
CA GLN A 506 -11.02 -4.52 -29.42
C GLN A 506 -12.45 -4.67 -29.95
N GLU A 507 -13.42 -4.88 -29.06
CA GLU A 507 -14.81 -5.15 -29.42
C GLU A 507 -15.76 -3.98 -29.13
N LYS A 508 -15.24 -2.76 -28.95
CA LYS A 508 -16.01 -1.57 -28.55
C LYS A 508 -17.32 -1.39 -29.34
N SER A 509 -17.31 -1.65 -30.66
CA SER A 509 -18.51 -1.53 -31.52
C SER A 509 -19.57 -2.62 -31.31
N ASN A 510 -19.19 -3.76 -30.74
CA ASN A 510 -20.03 -4.94 -30.51
C ASN A 510 -20.50 -5.05 -29.05
N LEU A 511 -20.02 -4.17 -28.17
CA LEU A 511 -20.33 -4.14 -26.75
C LEU A 511 -21.43 -3.11 -26.43
N PRO A 512 -22.16 -3.29 -25.32
CA PRO A 512 -23.06 -2.25 -24.82
C PRO A 512 -22.32 -0.93 -24.61
N GLU A 513 -23.01 0.20 -24.83
CA GLU A 513 -22.45 1.55 -24.64
C GLU A 513 -21.88 1.73 -23.22
N ARG A 514 -22.52 1.12 -22.22
CA ARG A 514 -22.03 1.11 -20.85
C ARG A 514 -22.30 -0.21 -20.14
N MET A 515 -21.29 -0.75 -19.45
CA MET A 515 -21.33 -2.03 -18.75
C MET A 515 -21.07 -1.84 -17.25
N ASN A 516 -21.78 -2.56 -16.38
CA ASN A 516 -21.54 -2.53 -14.94
C ASN A 516 -20.54 -3.64 -14.57
N VAL A 517 -19.32 -3.23 -14.19
CA VAL A 517 -18.24 -4.16 -13.88
C VAL A 517 -17.75 -3.92 -12.45
N ILE A 518 -17.63 -5.00 -11.68
CA ILE A 518 -17.27 -4.96 -10.27
C ILE A 518 -15.89 -5.60 -10.12
N PHE A 519 -14.95 -4.85 -9.55
CA PHE A 519 -13.58 -5.29 -9.33
C PHE A 519 -13.44 -5.86 -7.93
N ALA A 520 -12.93 -7.10 -7.82
CA ALA A 520 -12.84 -7.84 -6.57
C ALA A 520 -11.49 -8.56 -6.43
N GLY A 521 -10.95 -8.56 -5.21
CA GLY A 521 -9.63 -9.13 -4.90
C GLY A 521 -8.57 -8.05 -4.73
N GLY A 522 -7.79 -8.13 -3.64
CA GLY A 522 -6.64 -7.26 -3.46
C GLY A 522 -6.88 -5.80 -3.03
N ILE A 523 -8.13 -5.38 -2.80
CA ILE A 523 -8.52 -3.99 -2.51
C ILE A 523 -8.82 -3.81 -1.01
N ILE A 524 -8.15 -2.85 -0.35
CA ILE A 524 -8.22 -2.67 1.12
C ILE A 524 -8.16 -1.21 1.61
N ASP A 525 -7.65 -0.28 0.79
CA ASP A 525 -7.28 1.07 1.21
C ASP A 525 -7.21 2.09 0.05
N SER A 526 -6.70 3.29 0.35
CA SER A 526 -6.52 4.37 -0.61
C SER A 526 -5.52 4.06 -1.73
N ASN A 527 -4.47 3.29 -1.46
CA ASN A 527 -3.48 2.95 -2.48
C ASN A 527 -4.10 1.98 -3.51
N SER A 528 -4.68 0.88 -3.05
CA SER A 528 -5.36 -0.10 -3.92
C SER A 528 -6.49 0.51 -4.73
N SER A 529 -7.34 1.36 -4.15
CA SER A 529 -8.40 2.05 -4.90
C SER A 529 -7.87 3.03 -5.96
N THR A 530 -6.76 3.72 -5.70
CA THR A 530 -6.07 4.57 -6.69
C THR A 530 -5.50 3.76 -7.83
N MET A 531 -4.89 2.61 -7.54
CA MET A 531 -4.39 1.70 -8.57
C MET A 531 -5.52 1.19 -9.48
N VAL A 532 -6.65 0.76 -8.91
CA VAL A 532 -7.81 0.32 -9.70
C VAL A 532 -8.41 1.48 -10.51
N ALA A 533 -8.49 2.69 -9.94
CA ALA A 533 -8.96 3.85 -10.69
C ALA A 533 -8.06 4.14 -11.90
N MET A 534 -6.73 4.15 -11.69
CA MET A 534 -5.74 4.41 -12.73
C MET A 534 -5.79 3.38 -13.86
N LEU A 535 -5.96 2.09 -13.52
CA LEU A 535 -6.18 1.03 -14.50
C LEU A 535 -7.37 1.34 -15.44
N LEU A 536 -8.45 1.88 -14.89
CA LEU A 536 -9.70 2.14 -15.59
C LEU A 536 -9.73 3.45 -16.38
N GLY A 537 -8.67 4.27 -16.34
CA GLY A 537 -8.69 5.63 -16.88
C GLY A 537 -9.10 5.73 -18.36
N GLU A 538 -8.82 4.70 -19.17
CA GLU A 538 -9.22 4.65 -20.60
C GLU A 538 -10.62 4.09 -20.85
N HIS A 539 -11.28 3.58 -19.82
CA HIS A 539 -12.51 2.80 -19.95
C HIS A 539 -13.69 3.40 -19.19
N LEU A 540 -13.54 4.57 -18.59
CA LEU A 540 -14.61 5.23 -17.82
C LEU A 540 -15.83 5.62 -18.67
N ASP A 541 -15.68 5.67 -20.00
CA ASP A 541 -16.77 5.89 -20.95
C ASP A 541 -17.65 4.63 -21.12
N GLN A 542 -17.03 3.45 -21.13
CA GLN A 542 -17.69 2.17 -21.39
C GLN A 542 -17.99 1.37 -20.13
N ILE A 543 -17.27 1.60 -19.04
CA ILE A 543 -17.40 0.86 -17.79
C ILE A 543 -17.94 1.77 -16.71
N ASN A 544 -18.93 1.25 -15.99
CA ASN A 544 -19.47 1.81 -14.76
C ASN A 544 -18.95 0.97 -13.59
N PRO A 545 -17.84 1.36 -12.95
CA PRO A 545 -17.12 0.48 -12.04
C PRO A 545 -17.62 0.54 -10.60
N ALA A 546 -17.60 -0.60 -9.92
CA ALA A 546 -17.73 -0.71 -8.46
C ALA A 546 -16.65 -1.61 -7.86
N ILE A 547 -16.47 -1.53 -6.55
CA ILE A 547 -15.50 -2.33 -5.80
C ILE A 547 -16.23 -3.33 -4.91
N GLN A 548 -15.81 -4.60 -4.94
CA GLN A 548 -16.23 -5.61 -3.97
C GLN A 548 -15.08 -5.97 -3.04
N MET A 549 -15.34 -5.93 -1.73
CA MET A 549 -14.37 -6.30 -0.70
C MET A 549 -14.92 -7.42 0.20
N GLY A 550 -14.06 -8.37 0.55
CA GLY A 550 -14.32 -9.41 1.55
C GLY A 550 -13.39 -9.25 2.74
N THR A 551 -12.11 -9.63 2.57
CA THR A 551 -11.10 -9.59 3.64
C THR A 551 -10.95 -8.22 4.31
N ALA A 552 -11.10 -7.11 3.58
CA ALA A 552 -11.03 -5.77 4.18
C ALA A 552 -12.08 -5.57 5.30
N TYR A 553 -13.28 -6.13 5.12
CA TYR A 553 -14.35 -6.08 6.14
C TYR A 553 -14.05 -6.95 7.36
N LEU A 554 -13.21 -7.98 7.23
CA LEU A 554 -12.82 -8.83 8.38
C LEU A 554 -11.97 -8.06 9.40
N PHE A 555 -11.33 -6.96 8.99
CA PHE A 555 -10.60 -6.05 9.87
C PHE A 555 -11.48 -4.96 10.50
N THR A 556 -12.79 -4.97 10.28
CA THR A 556 -13.65 -3.92 10.84
C THR A 556 -13.95 -4.18 12.31
N GLN A 557 -14.08 -3.14 13.12
CA GLN A 557 -14.46 -3.27 14.53
C GLN A 557 -15.87 -3.86 14.63
N GLU A 558 -16.75 -3.42 13.75
CA GLU A 558 -18.17 -3.70 13.78
C GLU A 558 -18.46 -5.19 13.57
N ILE A 559 -17.67 -5.90 12.74
CA ILE A 559 -17.87 -7.32 12.43
C ILE A 559 -17.78 -8.23 13.65
N VAL A 560 -16.93 -7.88 14.62
CA VAL A 560 -16.81 -8.63 15.88
C VAL A 560 -17.87 -8.17 16.88
N THR A 561 -18.14 -6.88 16.98
CA THR A 561 -19.15 -6.35 17.92
C THR A 561 -20.57 -6.81 17.59
N SER A 562 -20.90 -6.98 16.31
CA SER A 562 -22.15 -7.54 15.80
C SER A 562 -22.18 -9.07 15.80
N LYS A 563 -21.14 -9.71 16.36
CA LYS A 563 -20.93 -11.16 16.39
C LYS A 563 -20.98 -11.85 15.01
N ALA A 564 -20.75 -11.10 13.94
CA ALA A 564 -20.67 -11.65 12.59
C ALA A 564 -19.40 -12.49 12.42
N LEU A 565 -18.32 -12.11 13.12
CA LEU A 565 -17.05 -12.83 13.14
C LEU A 565 -16.57 -13.05 14.57
N SER A 566 -15.97 -14.20 14.85
CA SER A 566 -15.29 -14.43 16.12
C SER A 566 -14.07 -13.51 16.29
N TYR A 567 -13.82 -13.06 17.53
CA TYR A 567 -12.62 -12.29 17.83
C TYR A 567 -11.33 -13.11 17.60
N VAL A 568 -11.39 -14.43 17.75
CA VAL A 568 -10.25 -15.33 17.50
C VAL A 568 -9.82 -15.26 16.05
N TYR A 569 -10.78 -15.22 15.13
CA TYR A 569 -10.50 -15.07 13.71
C TYR A 569 -9.89 -13.69 13.42
N GLN A 570 -10.49 -12.61 13.93
CA GLN A 570 -9.92 -11.27 13.72
C GLN A 570 -8.49 -11.15 14.27
N ASN A 571 -8.20 -11.70 15.44
CA ASN A 571 -6.84 -11.72 15.99
C ASN A 571 -5.87 -12.50 15.10
N LEU A 572 -6.27 -13.67 14.59
CA LEU A 572 -5.43 -14.41 13.65
C LEU A 572 -5.14 -13.62 12.37
N LEU A 573 -6.09 -12.83 11.86
CA LEU A 573 -5.88 -11.97 10.70
C LEU A 573 -4.84 -10.88 10.98
N LEU A 574 -4.83 -10.33 12.20
CA LEU A 574 -3.87 -9.28 12.62
C LEU A 574 -2.47 -9.85 12.86
N ASP A 575 -2.38 -11.12 13.28
CA ASP A 575 -1.13 -11.80 13.62
C ASP A 575 -0.42 -12.46 12.42
N HIS A 576 -1.10 -12.59 11.27
CA HIS A 576 -0.55 -13.25 10.08
C HIS A 576 -0.36 -12.30 8.91
N GLN A 577 0.70 -12.52 8.13
CA GLN A 577 1.02 -11.73 6.94
C GLN A 577 0.94 -12.55 5.64
N THR A 578 0.76 -13.87 5.71
CA THR A 578 0.80 -14.76 4.55
C THR A 578 -0.42 -15.66 4.47
N THR A 579 -0.73 -16.14 3.26
CA THR A 579 -1.85 -17.06 3.01
C THR A 579 -1.38 -18.36 2.34
N ARG A 580 -2.26 -19.36 2.34
CA ARG A 580 -2.05 -20.68 1.74
C ARG A 580 -3.25 -21.08 0.91
N VAL A 581 -3.02 -21.92 -0.10
CA VAL A 581 -4.09 -22.51 -0.92
C VAL A 581 -4.26 -23.97 -0.54
N ILE A 582 -5.49 -24.35 -0.19
CA ILE A 582 -5.94 -25.74 -0.02
C ILE A 582 -6.82 -26.14 -1.21
N GLY A 583 -6.95 -27.44 -1.48
CA GLY A 583 -7.85 -27.95 -2.53
C GLY A 583 -7.32 -27.81 -3.96
N ALA A 584 -6.05 -27.42 -4.10
CA ALA A 584 -5.38 -27.27 -5.39
C ALA A 584 -5.35 -28.60 -6.18
N THR A 585 -5.24 -29.73 -5.49
CA THR A 585 -5.09 -31.04 -6.14
C THR A 585 -6.40 -31.62 -6.68
N VAL A 586 -7.53 -31.08 -6.22
CA VAL A 586 -8.90 -31.54 -6.54
C VAL A 586 -9.70 -30.50 -7.32
N ASN A 587 -9.05 -29.39 -7.72
CA ASN A 587 -9.68 -28.27 -8.42
C ASN A 587 -10.82 -27.60 -7.62
N THR A 588 -10.64 -27.51 -6.31
CA THR A 588 -11.56 -26.84 -5.36
C THR A 588 -10.74 -25.87 -4.49
N ARG A 589 -10.00 -24.98 -5.16
CA ARG A 589 -9.00 -24.09 -4.55
C ARG A 589 -9.66 -23.15 -3.56
N ALA A 590 -9.11 -23.05 -2.36
CA ALA A 590 -9.49 -22.03 -1.39
C ALA A 590 -8.28 -21.43 -0.68
N ARG A 591 -8.29 -20.12 -0.49
CA ARG A 591 -7.25 -19.35 0.20
C ARG A 591 -7.58 -19.15 1.66
N VAL A 592 -6.64 -19.54 2.53
CA VAL A 592 -6.80 -19.57 3.99
C VAL A 592 -5.52 -19.09 4.70
N ILE A 593 -5.66 -18.70 5.97
CA ILE A 593 -4.52 -18.46 6.87
C ILE A 593 -3.72 -19.77 7.06
N PRO A 594 -2.38 -19.74 7.09
CA PRO A 594 -1.54 -20.86 7.50
C PRO A 594 -1.88 -21.29 8.93
N SER A 595 -2.33 -22.54 9.10
CA SER A 595 -2.69 -23.11 10.40
C SER A 595 -2.44 -24.62 10.40
N LEU A 596 -2.60 -25.27 11.56
CA LEU A 596 -2.49 -26.73 11.64
C LEU A 596 -3.53 -27.43 10.75
N PHE A 597 -4.76 -26.89 10.67
CA PHE A 597 -5.79 -27.38 9.75
C PHE A 597 -5.33 -27.31 8.29
N THR A 598 -4.81 -26.15 7.87
CA THR A 598 -4.31 -25.91 6.52
C THR A 598 -3.20 -26.91 6.17
N TYR A 599 -2.23 -27.05 7.07
CA TYR A 599 -1.12 -27.97 6.92
C TYR A 599 -1.58 -29.43 6.75
N LEU A 600 -2.44 -29.93 7.65
CA LEU A 600 -2.96 -31.30 7.60
C LEU A 600 -3.79 -31.56 6.35
N THR A 601 -4.52 -30.55 5.86
CA THR A 601 -5.30 -30.64 4.63
C THR A 601 -4.40 -30.83 3.42
N ILE A 602 -3.37 -29.99 3.27
CA ILE A 602 -2.39 -30.10 2.18
C ILE A 602 -1.65 -31.44 2.23
N LYS A 603 -1.23 -31.88 3.42
CA LYS A 603 -0.58 -33.18 3.62
C LYS A 603 -1.45 -34.32 3.08
N LYS A 604 -2.73 -34.38 3.49
CA LYS A 604 -3.68 -35.39 3.01
C LYS A 604 -3.89 -35.33 1.50
N GLU A 605 -3.94 -34.14 0.90
CA GLU A 605 -4.06 -34.00 -0.55
C GLU A 605 -2.90 -34.69 -1.28
N PHE A 606 -1.65 -34.47 -0.82
CA PHE A 606 -0.48 -35.10 -1.42
C PHE A 606 -0.39 -36.60 -1.13
N GLU A 607 -0.66 -37.05 0.10
CA GLU A 607 -0.74 -38.48 0.42
C GLU A 607 -1.67 -39.22 -0.56
N ARG A 608 -2.83 -38.64 -0.85
CA ARG A 608 -3.81 -39.20 -1.79
C ARG A 608 -3.32 -39.23 -3.24
N ILE A 609 -2.52 -38.25 -3.67
CA ILE A 609 -1.85 -38.28 -4.98
C ILE A 609 -0.83 -39.42 -5.02
N THR A 610 -0.02 -39.58 -3.97
CA THR A 610 1.02 -40.62 -3.93
C THR A 610 0.44 -42.03 -3.91
N GLN A 611 -0.74 -42.21 -3.30
CA GLN A 611 -1.53 -43.44 -3.32
C GLN A 611 -2.21 -43.72 -4.68
N ASN A 612 -2.04 -42.84 -5.68
CA ASN A 612 -2.69 -42.91 -6.98
C ASN A 612 -4.22 -42.98 -6.91
N LEU A 613 -4.83 -42.33 -5.91
CA LEU A 613 -6.29 -42.27 -5.83
C LEU A 613 -6.88 -41.45 -6.99
N PRO A 614 -7.99 -41.90 -7.62
CA PRO A 614 -8.69 -41.14 -8.63
C PRO A 614 -9.14 -39.77 -8.12
N ILE A 615 -9.16 -38.76 -9.01
CA ILE A 615 -9.53 -37.37 -8.64
C ILE A 615 -10.91 -37.27 -7.98
N SER A 616 -11.88 -38.08 -8.42
CA SER A 616 -13.23 -38.13 -7.83
C SER A 616 -13.18 -38.52 -6.34
N LYS A 617 -12.54 -39.65 -6.03
CA LYS A 617 -12.38 -40.11 -4.64
C LYS A 617 -11.58 -39.12 -3.79
N ARG A 618 -10.56 -38.48 -4.36
CA ARG A 618 -9.78 -37.45 -3.65
C ARG A 618 -10.64 -36.23 -3.31
N LYS A 619 -11.50 -35.81 -4.25
CA LYS A 619 -12.44 -34.71 -4.06
C LYS A 619 -13.46 -35.03 -2.97
N ASP A 620 -14.06 -36.22 -2.99
CA ASP A 620 -15.02 -36.66 -1.97
C ASP A 620 -14.40 -36.66 -0.56
N LEU A 621 -13.18 -37.18 -0.44
CA LEU A 621 -12.45 -37.20 0.84
C LEU A 621 -12.05 -35.78 1.29
N TYR A 622 -11.62 -34.92 0.37
CA TYR A 622 -11.32 -33.52 0.66
C TYR A 622 -12.56 -32.79 1.18
N GLU A 623 -13.72 -32.95 0.54
CA GLU A 623 -14.96 -32.32 1.00
C GLU A 623 -15.34 -32.81 2.41
N LYS A 624 -15.19 -34.12 2.68
CA LYS A 624 -15.47 -34.70 3.99
C LYS A 624 -14.54 -34.16 5.09
N ASP A 625 -13.25 -33.98 4.80
CA ASP A 625 -12.28 -33.44 5.77
C ASP A 625 -12.55 -31.97 6.13
N ASN A 626 -13.05 -31.20 5.16
CA ASN A 626 -13.26 -29.75 5.31
C ASN A 626 -14.67 -29.38 5.82
N LEU A 627 -15.56 -30.37 5.99
CA LEU A 627 -16.95 -30.14 6.37
C LEU A 627 -17.05 -29.42 7.73
N GLY A 628 -17.69 -28.25 7.73
CA GLY A 628 -17.89 -27.43 8.94
C GLY A 628 -16.66 -26.64 9.39
N ALA A 629 -15.49 -26.81 8.77
CA ALA A 629 -14.26 -26.12 9.17
C ALA A 629 -14.35 -24.59 9.07
N LEU A 630 -15.10 -24.07 8.08
CA LEU A 630 -15.34 -22.63 7.97
C LEU A 630 -16.23 -22.10 9.09
N ARG A 631 -17.23 -22.86 9.55
CA ARG A 631 -18.06 -22.45 10.69
C ARG A 631 -17.27 -22.46 11.99
N ILE A 632 -16.40 -23.45 12.17
CA ILE A 632 -15.44 -23.50 13.27
C ILE A 632 -14.61 -22.21 13.29
N ALA A 633 -14.05 -21.81 12.13
CA ALA A 633 -13.28 -20.58 12.00
C ALA A 633 -14.12 -19.31 12.28
N ALA A 634 -15.24 -19.15 11.58
CA ALA A 634 -16.07 -17.95 11.60
C ALA A 634 -16.77 -17.71 12.95
N GLN A 635 -17.38 -18.76 13.51
CA GLN A 635 -18.30 -18.66 14.65
C GLN A 635 -17.74 -19.30 15.94
N GLY A 636 -16.70 -20.13 15.85
CA GLY A 636 -16.19 -20.85 17.02
C GLY A 636 -17.18 -21.92 17.50
N GLU A 637 -17.85 -22.58 16.56
CA GLU A 637 -18.90 -23.56 16.83
C GLU A 637 -18.76 -24.84 16.00
N ILE A 638 -19.29 -25.94 16.53
CA ILE A 638 -19.41 -27.23 15.83
C ILE A 638 -20.86 -27.70 15.80
N TRP A 639 -21.18 -28.56 14.82
CA TRP A 639 -22.51 -29.17 14.71
C TRP A 639 -22.85 -30.00 15.97
N ASN A 640 -24.05 -29.79 16.51
CA ASN A 640 -24.58 -30.62 17.59
C ASN A 640 -25.27 -31.86 17.02
N ALA A 641 -24.59 -33.01 17.04
CA ALA A 641 -25.15 -34.28 16.58
C ALA A 641 -26.42 -34.73 17.34
N LYS A 642 -26.68 -34.17 18.53
CA LYS A 642 -27.86 -34.47 19.36
C LYS A 642 -29.00 -33.47 19.15
N HIS A 643 -28.85 -32.48 18.27
CA HIS A 643 -29.89 -31.48 18.03
C HIS A 643 -31.10 -32.10 17.33
N VAL A 644 -32.28 -31.79 17.86
CA VAL A 644 -33.58 -32.13 17.26
C VAL A 644 -34.31 -30.81 16.94
N PRO A 645 -34.66 -30.55 15.66
CA PRO A 645 -35.38 -29.33 15.28
C PRO A 645 -36.66 -29.15 16.10
N GLY A 646 -36.91 -27.92 16.59
CA GLY A 646 -38.09 -27.60 17.41
C GLY A 646 -37.98 -27.96 18.91
N THR A 647 -36.82 -28.42 19.37
CA THR A 647 -36.53 -28.65 20.80
C THR A 647 -35.66 -27.53 21.39
N GLY A 648 -35.51 -27.48 22.72
CA GLY A 648 -34.62 -26.51 23.40
C GLY A 648 -33.11 -26.79 23.26
N THR A 649 -32.71 -27.81 22.47
CA THR A 649 -31.29 -28.10 22.20
C THR A 649 -30.74 -27.16 21.13
N THR A 650 -29.53 -26.63 21.31
CA THR A 650 -28.90 -25.75 20.30
C THR A 650 -28.39 -26.56 19.12
N GLN A 651 -28.56 -26.04 17.89
CA GLN A 651 -28.08 -26.67 16.65
C GLN A 651 -26.55 -26.74 16.58
N PHE A 652 -25.88 -25.79 17.24
CA PHE A 652 -24.43 -25.67 17.29
C PHE A 652 -23.96 -25.59 18.76
N LEU A 653 -22.77 -26.12 19.01
CA LEU A 653 -22.10 -26.08 20.31
C LEU A 653 -20.86 -25.19 20.20
N PRO A 654 -20.65 -24.25 21.15
CA PRO A 654 -19.43 -23.46 21.19
C PRO A 654 -18.22 -24.35 21.47
N ILE A 655 -17.05 -23.95 20.97
CA ILE A 655 -15.77 -24.59 21.25
C ILE A 655 -14.78 -23.60 21.87
N SER A 656 -13.69 -24.12 22.45
CA SER A 656 -12.62 -23.27 22.98
C SER A 656 -11.86 -22.54 21.86
N PRO A 657 -11.30 -21.35 22.13
CA PRO A 657 -10.44 -20.62 21.19
C PRO A 657 -9.31 -21.48 20.62
N GLU A 658 -8.69 -22.32 21.45
CA GLU A 658 -7.59 -23.19 21.03
C GLU A 658 -8.04 -24.26 20.03
N LYS A 659 -9.23 -24.84 20.24
CA LYS A 659 -9.80 -25.79 19.28
C LYS A 659 -10.18 -25.09 17.97
N GLN A 660 -10.69 -23.85 18.06
CA GLN A 660 -11.00 -23.03 16.89
C GLN A 660 -9.76 -22.75 16.03
N LYS A 661 -8.65 -22.31 16.64
CA LYS A 661 -7.37 -22.07 15.94
C LYS A 661 -6.84 -23.32 15.25
N ILE A 662 -7.00 -24.50 15.86
CA ILE A 662 -6.46 -25.76 15.35
C ILE A 662 -7.31 -26.34 14.21
N SER A 663 -8.64 -26.23 14.28
CA SER A 663 -9.57 -26.93 13.39
C SER A 663 -10.28 -26.03 12.38
N GLY A 664 -10.08 -24.71 12.46
CA GLY A 664 -10.75 -23.72 11.62
C GLY A 664 -10.10 -23.54 10.25
N ALA A 665 -10.94 -23.44 9.22
CA ALA A 665 -10.56 -22.96 7.89
C ALA A 665 -10.75 -21.45 7.79
N PHE A 666 -9.71 -20.68 8.15
CA PHE A 666 -9.73 -19.22 8.18
C PHE A 666 -9.52 -18.62 6.78
N MET A 667 -10.57 -18.61 5.95
CA MET A 667 -10.56 -18.05 4.59
C MET A 667 -10.28 -16.55 4.50
N THR A 668 -9.16 -16.16 3.90
CA THR A 668 -8.79 -14.75 3.73
C THR A 668 -7.93 -14.53 2.49
N GLY A 669 -7.94 -13.31 1.96
CA GLY A 669 -7.16 -12.87 0.80
C GLY A 669 -5.72 -12.50 1.16
N GLU A 670 -4.88 -12.31 0.14
CA GLU A 670 -3.45 -11.97 0.32
C GLU A 670 -3.23 -10.60 0.98
N ILE A 671 -4.24 -9.71 0.95
CA ILE A 671 -4.18 -8.36 1.53
C ILE A 671 -3.98 -8.31 3.05
N ILE A 672 -3.99 -9.45 3.75
CA ILE A 672 -3.80 -9.47 5.21
C ILE A 672 -2.45 -8.86 5.64
N SER A 673 -1.41 -8.92 4.80
CA SER A 673 -0.12 -8.27 5.06
C SER A 673 -0.21 -6.74 5.12
N LEU A 674 -1.24 -6.15 4.50
CA LEU A 674 -1.40 -4.71 4.38
C LEU A 674 -2.07 -4.08 5.60
N ARG A 675 -2.63 -4.85 6.53
CA ARG A 675 -3.32 -4.30 7.70
C ARG A 675 -3.04 -5.10 8.98
N ASN A 676 -2.50 -4.42 9.98
CA ASN A 676 -2.18 -4.97 11.31
C ASN A 676 -2.97 -4.28 12.44
N SER A 677 -4.06 -3.59 12.09
CA SER A 677 -4.93 -2.89 13.03
C SER A 677 -6.39 -2.93 12.58
N VAL A 678 -7.29 -2.86 13.56
CA VAL A 678 -8.74 -2.80 13.33
C VAL A 678 -9.14 -1.41 12.82
N VAL A 679 -10.11 -1.35 11.93
CA VAL A 679 -10.66 -0.12 11.33
C VAL A 679 -12.17 -0.07 11.53
N SER A 680 -12.82 1.09 11.44
CA SER A 680 -14.28 1.13 11.35
C SER A 680 -14.74 0.91 9.91
N VAL A 681 -15.97 0.43 9.71
CA VAL A 681 -16.61 0.36 8.37
C VAL A 681 -16.59 1.75 7.70
N LYS A 682 -16.85 2.81 8.48
CA LYS A 682 -16.82 4.20 8.01
C LYS A 682 -15.45 4.59 7.45
N ASN A 683 -14.38 4.31 8.18
CA ASN A 683 -13.02 4.65 7.75
C ASN A 683 -12.58 3.79 6.56
N LEU A 684 -12.94 2.51 6.54
CA LEU A 684 -12.71 1.64 5.38
C LEU A 684 -13.36 2.21 4.12
N HIS A 685 -14.62 2.62 4.18
CA HIS A 685 -15.30 3.24 3.03
C HIS A 685 -14.68 4.59 2.65
N TYR A 686 -14.27 5.39 3.63
CA TYR A 686 -13.57 6.65 3.39
C TYR A 686 -12.26 6.42 2.62
N ASP A 687 -11.45 5.45 3.03
CA ASP A 687 -10.16 5.12 2.41
C ASP A 687 -10.33 4.78 0.93
N ILE A 688 -11.37 4.02 0.57
CA ILE A 688 -11.66 3.62 -0.82
C ILE A 688 -12.19 4.78 -1.67
N VAL A 689 -13.07 5.61 -1.12
CA VAL A 689 -13.78 6.66 -1.88
C VAL A 689 -12.97 7.94 -1.93
N LYS A 690 -12.81 8.60 -0.77
CA LYS A 690 -12.19 9.92 -0.66
C LYS A 690 -10.68 9.81 -0.48
N GLY A 691 -10.23 8.85 0.32
CA GLY A 691 -8.83 8.58 0.54
C GLY A 691 -8.11 8.23 -0.76
N GLY A 692 -8.69 7.36 -1.60
CA GLY A 692 -8.16 7.02 -2.92
C GLY A 692 -7.99 8.26 -3.80
N PHE A 693 -9.02 9.10 -3.93
CA PHE A 693 -8.90 10.34 -4.70
C PHE A 693 -7.81 11.28 -4.14
N HIS A 694 -7.71 11.44 -2.82
CA HIS A 694 -6.67 12.26 -2.20
C HIS A 694 -5.25 11.65 -2.30
N HIS A 695 -5.15 10.34 -2.46
CA HIS A 695 -3.89 9.64 -2.68
C HIS A 695 -3.34 9.91 -4.10
N LEU A 696 -4.21 10.28 -5.04
CA LEU A 696 -3.80 10.74 -6.37
C LEU A 696 -3.07 12.08 -6.26
N SER A 697 -1.74 12.05 -6.39
CA SER A 697 -0.90 13.24 -6.25
C SER A 697 -0.59 13.89 -7.60
N ASP A 698 -0.67 15.22 -7.68
CA ASP A 698 -0.16 16.01 -8.83
C ASP A 698 1.35 15.90 -8.98
N GLU A 699 2.05 15.51 -7.92
CA GLU A 699 3.48 15.25 -7.96
C GLU A 699 3.81 14.06 -8.86
N PHE A 700 2.93 13.04 -8.95
CA PHE A 700 3.08 11.95 -9.90
C PHE A 700 3.18 12.49 -11.32
N LEU A 701 2.22 13.32 -11.76
CA LEU A 701 2.21 13.84 -13.12
C LEU A 701 3.35 14.82 -13.37
N LYS A 702 3.73 15.64 -12.38
CA LYS A 702 4.90 16.53 -12.48
C LYS A 702 6.20 15.74 -12.68
N ARG A 703 6.41 14.68 -11.90
CA ARG A 703 7.56 13.76 -12.06
C ARG A 703 7.51 13.04 -13.41
N PHE A 704 6.31 12.65 -13.85
CA PHE A 704 6.08 11.97 -15.13
C PHE A 704 6.30 12.86 -16.36
N THR A 705 5.96 14.15 -16.27
CA THR A 705 5.93 15.07 -17.44
C THR A 705 7.13 16.02 -17.51
N SER A 706 7.96 16.14 -16.47
CA SER A 706 9.12 17.03 -16.49
C SER A 706 10.21 16.48 -17.43
N SER A 707 10.08 16.77 -18.72
CA SER A 707 11.20 16.80 -19.65
C SER A 707 11.95 18.10 -19.43
N THR A 708 13.19 18.07 -18.92
CA THR A 708 14.18 19.13 -19.17
C THR A 708 15.59 18.76 -18.70
N LYS A 709 16.49 18.73 -19.70
CA LYS A 709 17.96 18.91 -19.67
C LYS A 709 18.80 18.03 -18.74
N THR A 710 19.68 17.29 -19.40
CA THR A 710 20.87 16.57 -18.94
C THR A 710 21.33 16.92 -17.51
N PRO A 711 21.38 15.97 -16.57
CA PRO A 711 21.94 16.24 -15.26
C PRO A 711 23.46 16.40 -15.37
N HIS A 712 23.98 17.52 -14.88
CA HIS A 712 25.41 17.66 -14.56
C HIS A 712 25.80 16.60 -13.53
N ILE A 713 26.86 15.86 -13.84
CA ILE A 713 27.51 14.87 -12.99
C ILE A 713 27.92 15.55 -11.68
N ILE A 714 27.34 15.12 -10.56
CA ILE A 714 27.89 15.39 -9.23
C ILE A 714 28.67 14.16 -8.82
N GLN A 715 29.99 14.23 -9.00
CA GLN A 715 30.92 13.39 -8.26
C GLN A 715 30.85 13.81 -6.79
N ASN A 716 30.44 12.90 -5.92
CA ASN A 716 31.14 12.58 -4.67
C ASN A 716 30.38 11.48 -3.93
N ARG A 717 30.97 10.29 -3.92
CA ARG A 717 30.77 9.28 -2.90
C ARG A 717 31.65 9.62 -1.72
N GLU A 718 31.05 9.84 -0.55
CA GLU A 718 31.61 9.35 0.69
C GLU A 718 30.48 8.73 1.53
N ILE A 719 30.83 7.56 2.06
CA ILE A 719 29.98 6.55 2.68
C ILE A 719 29.94 6.85 4.18
N ILE A 720 28.74 6.94 4.77
CA ILE A 720 28.54 6.57 6.18
C ILE A 720 27.36 5.59 6.21
N ALA A 721 27.65 4.42 6.75
CA ALA A 721 26.80 3.23 6.74
C ALA A 721 25.57 3.38 7.63
N ASN A 722 24.42 2.94 7.11
CA ASN A 722 23.16 2.79 7.85
C ASN A 722 23.27 1.63 8.85
N GLN A 723 23.09 1.92 10.14
CA GLN A 723 22.77 0.90 11.15
C GLN A 723 21.27 0.61 11.14
N GLU A 724 20.89 -0.67 11.14
CA GLU A 724 19.51 -1.13 11.31
C GLU A 724 19.00 -0.82 12.72
N ILE A 725 17.79 -0.27 12.84
CA ILE A 725 17.12 -0.02 14.14
C ILE A 725 16.56 -1.34 14.67
N SER A 726 17.22 -1.88 15.69
CA SER A 726 16.78 -3.04 16.49
C SER A 726 15.63 -2.66 17.43
N ILE A 727 14.76 -3.62 17.77
CA ILE A 727 13.72 -3.52 18.82
C ILE A 727 14.31 -3.18 20.21
N ASP A 728 15.64 -3.22 20.38
CA ASP A 728 16.36 -2.84 21.59
C ASP A 728 16.96 -1.40 21.54
N SER A 729 16.59 -0.58 20.55
CA SER A 729 17.12 0.80 20.38
C SER A 729 16.52 1.76 21.41
N ARG A 730 17.12 1.80 22.60
CA ARG A 730 16.69 2.65 23.72
C ARG A 730 17.21 4.08 23.53
N VAL A 731 16.30 5.06 23.65
CA VAL A 731 16.67 6.47 23.77
C VAL A 731 16.93 6.79 25.24
N ALA A 732 18.10 7.35 25.55
CA ALA A 732 18.44 7.80 26.89
C ALA A 732 18.14 9.30 27.04
N ILE A 733 17.43 9.67 28.11
CA ILE A 733 17.34 11.07 28.55
C ILE A 733 18.57 11.32 29.41
N VAL A 734 19.55 12.04 28.85
CA VAL A 734 20.86 12.27 29.47
C VAL A 734 21.00 13.64 30.14
N GLY A 735 20.03 14.53 29.95
CA GLY A 735 19.97 15.81 30.64
C GLY A 735 18.58 16.45 30.52
N LEU A 736 18.24 17.28 31.50
CA LEU A 736 16.97 17.99 31.57
C LEU A 736 17.21 19.46 31.88
N GLY A 737 16.32 20.32 31.38
CA GLY A 737 16.35 21.75 31.65
C GLY A 737 14.95 22.34 31.49
N GLY A 738 14.64 23.39 32.23
CA GLY A 738 13.29 23.92 32.25
C GLY A 738 13.11 25.19 33.07
N VAL A 739 12.18 26.01 32.62
CA VAL A 739 11.72 27.22 33.31
C VAL A 739 10.21 27.08 33.47
N PHE A 740 9.72 27.14 34.71
CA PHE A 740 8.34 26.85 35.08
C PHE A 740 7.80 27.92 36.05
N PRO A 741 6.48 27.98 36.29
CA PRO A 741 5.94 28.80 37.36
C PRO A 741 6.62 28.50 38.69
N ASP A 742 7.07 29.55 39.37
CA ASP A 742 7.81 29.50 40.64
C ASP A 742 9.10 28.64 40.63
N SER A 743 9.69 28.41 39.46
CA SER A 743 10.94 27.65 39.32
C SER A 743 11.72 28.06 38.07
N ASN A 744 12.98 28.49 38.26
CA ASN A 744 13.83 28.91 37.15
C ASN A 744 14.74 27.79 36.61
N ASN A 745 14.65 26.59 37.17
CA ASN A 745 15.51 25.43 36.84
C ASN A 745 14.82 24.11 37.26
N ILE A 746 15.27 22.98 36.70
CA ILE A 746 14.65 21.68 37.00
C ILE A 746 14.81 21.25 38.47
N THR A 747 15.83 21.75 39.16
CA THR A 747 16.08 21.43 40.58
C THR A 747 15.04 22.08 41.48
N GLU A 748 14.79 23.38 41.31
CA GLU A 748 13.71 24.11 41.98
C GLU A 748 12.34 23.50 41.63
N PHE A 749 12.15 23.08 40.39
CA PHE A 749 10.89 22.46 39.97
C PHE A 749 10.65 21.12 40.68
N TRP A 750 11.69 20.29 40.77
CA TRP A 750 11.63 19.03 41.51
C TRP A 750 11.36 19.26 43.00
N GLN A 751 11.99 20.26 43.61
CA GLN A 751 11.70 20.66 44.99
C GLN A 751 10.25 21.10 45.18
N ASN A 752 9.71 21.89 44.24
CA ASN A 752 8.31 22.30 44.28
C ASN A 752 7.36 21.09 44.22
N ILE A 753 7.64 20.08 43.40
CA ILE A 753 6.87 18.82 43.34
C ILE A 753 6.91 18.09 44.68
N LEU A 754 8.11 17.89 45.25
CA LEU A 754 8.29 17.21 46.54
C LEU A 754 7.58 17.95 47.68
N MET A 755 7.59 19.28 47.66
CA MET A 755 6.88 20.13 48.62
C MET A 755 5.37 20.27 48.33
N ARG A 756 4.87 19.68 47.24
CA ARG A 756 3.48 19.82 46.77
C ARG A 756 3.06 21.29 46.60
N LYS A 757 4.00 22.14 46.17
CA LYS A 757 3.78 23.58 46.01
C LYS A 757 2.78 23.83 44.87
N TYR A 758 1.68 24.49 45.17
CA TYR A 758 0.69 24.91 44.19
C TYR A 758 1.13 26.23 43.53
N SER A 759 1.47 26.18 42.24
CA SER A 759 2.08 27.32 41.50
C SER A 759 1.10 28.01 40.54
N ILE A 760 -0.21 27.82 40.77
CA ILE A 760 -1.27 28.52 40.04
C ILE A 760 -1.68 29.74 40.86
N SER A 761 -1.73 30.90 40.23
CA SER A 761 -2.18 32.15 40.84
C SER A 761 -3.21 32.85 39.95
N GLU A 762 -3.84 33.90 40.47
CA GLU A 762 -4.56 34.84 39.62
C GLU A 762 -3.63 35.48 38.59
N VAL A 763 -4.21 35.95 37.48
CA VAL A 763 -3.52 36.68 36.42
C VAL A 763 -2.80 37.91 36.99
N PRO A 764 -1.48 38.01 36.80
CA PRO A 764 -0.74 39.20 37.21
C PRO A 764 -1.19 40.46 36.48
N SER A 765 -1.07 41.63 37.13
CA SER A 765 -1.47 42.92 36.56
C SER A 765 -0.66 43.34 35.33
N ASP A 766 0.48 42.71 35.07
CA ASP A 766 1.34 42.92 33.90
C ASP A 766 1.01 41.96 32.72
N ARG A 767 -0.11 41.23 32.79
CA ARG A 767 -0.63 40.38 31.70
C ARG A 767 -1.89 41.02 31.08
N TRP A 768 -2.99 40.27 31.00
CA TRP A 768 -4.27 40.79 30.54
C TRP A 768 -5.09 41.31 31.72
N ASP A 769 -5.89 42.35 31.45
CA ASP A 769 -6.73 42.96 32.47
C ASP A 769 -7.98 42.12 32.71
N ALA A 770 -8.12 41.62 33.94
CA ALA A 770 -9.28 40.83 34.33
C ALA A 770 -10.59 41.62 34.24
N GLU A 771 -10.58 42.95 34.38
CA GLU A 771 -11.78 43.76 34.20
C GLU A 771 -12.27 43.73 32.74
N ILE A 772 -11.35 43.60 31.78
CA ILE A 772 -11.63 43.59 30.35
C ILE A 772 -12.02 42.20 29.87
N TYR A 773 -11.37 41.14 30.32
CA TYR A 773 -11.52 39.81 29.72
C TYR A 773 -12.20 38.77 30.62
N TYR A 774 -12.39 38.99 31.92
CA TYR A 774 -13.02 37.99 32.79
C TYR A 774 -14.52 38.26 33.03
N SER A 775 -15.30 37.18 33.06
CA SER A 775 -16.66 37.18 33.62
C SER A 775 -16.93 35.88 34.36
N SER A 776 -17.65 35.96 35.48
CA SER A 776 -18.15 34.75 36.14
C SER A 776 -19.23 34.01 35.31
N ASN A 777 -19.81 34.68 34.30
CA ASN A 777 -20.78 34.09 33.39
C ASN A 777 -20.07 33.48 32.17
N LYS A 778 -20.08 32.14 32.08
CA LYS A 778 -19.44 31.38 30.99
C LYS A 778 -19.99 31.67 29.59
N ASN A 779 -21.18 32.25 29.50
CA ASN A 779 -21.86 32.52 28.24
C ASN A 779 -21.75 33.98 27.82
N GLU A 780 -21.07 34.82 28.60
CA GLU A 780 -20.82 36.20 28.20
C GLU A 780 -19.86 36.22 27.00
N PRO A 781 -20.28 36.76 25.84
CA PRO A 781 -19.42 36.82 24.67
C PRO A 781 -18.11 37.55 24.97
N ASP A 782 -17.03 37.12 24.34
CA ASP A 782 -15.71 37.75 24.40
C ASP A 782 -15.08 37.82 25.80
N LYS A 783 -15.56 37.00 26.76
CA LYS A 783 -15.02 36.88 28.12
C LYS A 783 -14.57 35.45 28.44
N THR A 784 -13.48 35.31 29.19
CA THR A 784 -13.05 34.07 29.83
C THR A 784 -13.71 33.88 31.19
N TYR A 785 -14.07 32.64 31.52
CA TYR A 785 -14.61 32.27 32.83
C TYR A 785 -13.53 31.94 33.89
N THR A 786 -12.25 32.05 33.52
CA THR A 786 -11.12 31.79 34.40
C THR A 786 -10.13 32.95 34.37
N LYS A 787 -9.62 33.30 35.55
CA LYS A 787 -8.56 34.31 35.76
C LYS A 787 -7.33 33.74 36.44
N ILE A 788 -7.19 32.41 36.50
CA ILE A 788 -6.06 31.73 37.15
C ILE A 788 -5.20 30.98 36.13
N GLY A 789 -3.91 30.90 36.40
CA GLY A 789 -2.96 30.16 35.57
C GLY A 789 -1.58 30.05 36.18
N GLY A 790 -0.68 29.34 35.49
CA GLY A 790 0.72 29.21 35.87
C GLY A 790 1.56 30.30 35.23
N PHE A 791 2.15 31.18 36.03
CA PHE A 791 2.91 32.33 35.52
C PHE A 791 4.39 32.24 35.93
N ILE A 792 5.28 32.37 34.95
CA ILE A 792 6.71 32.51 35.20
C ILE A 792 6.98 33.94 35.67
N LYS A 793 7.27 34.10 36.96
CA LYS A 793 7.52 35.39 37.61
C LYS A 793 9.01 35.60 37.84
N ASN A 794 9.44 36.86 37.81
CA ASN A 794 10.81 37.28 38.15
C ASN A 794 11.95 36.62 37.32
N PHE A 795 11.65 36.10 36.12
CA PHE A 795 12.68 35.55 35.24
C PHE A 795 13.59 36.65 34.70
N GLN A 796 14.90 36.54 34.94
CA GLN A 796 15.90 37.49 34.45
C GLN A 796 16.84 36.84 33.42
N PHE A 797 16.70 37.25 32.16
CA PHE A 797 17.61 36.83 31.11
C PHE A 797 18.97 37.56 31.22
N LYS A 798 20.07 36.81 31.19
CA LYS A 798 21.44 37.37 31.28
C LYS A 798 22.12 37.31 29.91
N PRO A 799 21.89 38.27 29.00
CA PRO A 799 22.24 38.16 27.57
C PRO A 799 23.74 38.00 27.30
N ILE A 800 24.59 38.63 28.13
CA ILE A 800 26.05 38.50 28.07
C ILE A 800 26.49 37.05 28.22
N LYS A 801 25.79 36.24 29.04
CA LYS A 801 26.09 34.80 29.23
C LYS A 801 25.78 33.94 28.00
N PHE A 802 25.11 34.51 27.00
CA PHE A 802 24.73 33.88 25.73
C PHE A 802 25.34 34.60 24.52
N ARG A 803 26.25 35.57 24.73
CA ARG A 803 26.84 36.39 23.66
C ARG A 803 25.81 37.13 22.81
N ILE A 804 24.66 37.46 23.42
CA ILE A 804 23.62 38.26 22.79
C ILE A 804 23.84 39.74 23.17
N PRO A 805 23.91 40.67 22.20
CA PRO A 805 23.91 42.10 22.49
C PRO A 805 22.66 42.53 23.27
N PRO A 806 22.75 43.41 24.29
CA PRO A 806 21.59 43.84 25.08
C PRO A 806 20.44 44.41 24.24
N GLN A 807 20.75 45.12 23.15
CA GLN A 807 19.76 45.67 22.23
C GLN A 807 18.97 44.56 21.51
N MET A 808 19.64 43.51 21.02
CA MET A 808 18.98 42.34 20.41
C MET A 808 18.15 41.58 21.46
N ALA A 809 18.67 41.39 22.68
CA ALA A 809 17.93 40.72 23.75
C ALA A 809 16.62 41.45 24.11
N ALA A 810 16.58 42.78 24.01
CA ALA A 810 15.36 43.55 24.23
C ALA A 810 14.27 43.28 23.18
N ARG A 811 14.64 42.80 21.98
CA ARG A 811 13.73 42.49 20.86
C ARG A 811 13.37 41.01 20.74
N MET A 812 14.04 40.13 21.48
CA MET A 812 13.74 38.69 21.50
C MET A 812 12.48 38.38 22.30
N ASP A 813 11.66 37.48 21.75
CA ASP A 813 10.50 36.95 22.47
C ASP A 813 10.90 36.30 23.81
N PRO A 814 10.13 36.52 24.89
CA PRO A 814 10.34 35.83 26.16
C PRO A 814 10.50 34.30 26.03
N VAL A 815 9.74 33.65 25.14
CA VAL A 815 9.84 32.21 24.86
C VAL A 815 11.22 31.84 24.32
N GLN A 816 11.80 32.66 23.43
CA GLN A 816 13.17 32.43 22.95
C GLN A 816 14.20 32.51 24.09
N LYS A 817 13.99 33.43 25.06
CA LYS A 817 14.88 33.59 26.24
C LYS A 817 14.75 32.41 27.21
N TRP A 818 13.53 31.91 27.43
CA TRP A 818 13.26 30.73 28.25
C TRP A 818 13.85 29.48 27.62
N ALA A 819 13.59 29.27 26.33
CA ALA A 819 14.10 28.12 25.58
C ALA A 819 15.64 28.10 25.59
N LEU A 820 16.32 29.24 25.42
CA LEU A 820 17.78 29.32 25.53
C LEU A 820 18.30 28.97 26.94
N THR A 821 17.58 29.38 27.98
CA THR A 821 17.98 29.12 29.36
C THR A 821 17.79 27.64 29.71
N ALA A 822 16.64 27.07 29.37
CA ALA A 822 16.36 25.65 29.52
C ALA A 822 17.31 24.77 28.68
N ALA A 823 17.59 25.17 27.44
CA ALA A 823 18.56 24.50 26.57
C ALA A 823 19.95 24.46 27.20
N LYS A 824 20.43 25.59 27.74
CA LYS A 824 21.73 25.67 28.42
C LYS A 824 21.79 24.75 29.64
N GLU A 825 20.72 24.72 30.43
CA GLU A 825 20.62 23.86 31.59
C GLU A 825 20.67 22.38 31.19
N ALA A 826 19.86 21.97 30.21
CA ALA A 826 19.82 20.60 29.70
C ALA A 826 21.17 20.15 29.12
N LEU A 827 21.85 21.03 28.37
CA LEU A 827 23.18 20.75 27.82
C LEU A 827 24.23 20.60 28.93
N LEU A 828 24.19 21.45 29.97
CA LEU A 828 25.11 21.34 31.12
C LEU A 828 24.85 20.08 31.96
N ASP A 829 23.58 19.71 32.14
CA ASP A 829 23.18 18.49 32.84
C ASP A 829 23.72 17.26 32.11
N ALA A 830 23.55 17.23 30.78
CA ALA A 830 24.09 16.22 29.87
C ALA A 830 25.61 16.32 29.61
N LYS A 831 26.32 17.24 30.27
CA LYS A 831 27.78 17.47 30.14
C LYS A 831 28.27 17.88 28.74
N PHE A 832 27.41 18.47 27.92
CA PHE A 832 27.80 19.10 26.65
C PHE A 832 28.41 20.49 26.87
N PRO A 833 29.39 20.92 26.06
CA PRO A 833 29.95 22.26 26.13
C PRO A 833 28.92 23.31 25.66
N VAL A 834 28.80 24.39 26.44
CA VAL A 834 27.87 25.51 26.17
C VAL A 834 28.58 26.82 25.86
N ASP A 835 29.91 26.78 25.66
CA ASP A 835 30.72 27.94 25.29
C ASP A 835 30.64 28.25 23.78
N GLY A 836 30.02 27.36 23.00
CA GLY A 836 29.88 27.39 21.54
C GLY A 836 31.19 27.68 20.79
N LYS A 837 32.33 27.25 21.33
CA LYS A 837 33.63 27.39 20.65
C LYS A 837 33.88 26.28 19.64
N LYS A 838 33.27 25.12 19.86
CA LYS A 838 33.39 23.95 18.97
C LYS A 838 32.01 23.58 18.41
N PRO A 839 31.93 23.21 17.13
CA PRO A 839 30.70 22.69 16.56
C PRO A 839 30.35 21.33 17.18
N ILE A 840 29.07 21.11 17.45
CA ILE A 840 28.53 19.85 17.97
C ILE A 840 27.44 19.35 17.02
N ASN A 841 27.50 18.09 16.59
CA ASN A 841 26.45 17.47 15.78
C ASN A 841 25.22 17.10 16.64
N LEU A 842 24.49 18.11 17.10
CA LEU A 842 23.33 17.98 17.97
C LEU A 842 22.15 18.73 17.34
N ALA A 843 21.01 18.05 17.20
CA ALA A 843 19.80 18.64 16.65
C ALA A 843 18.99 19.39 17.71
N VAL A 844 18.18 20.36 17.28
CA VAL A 844 17.28 21.12 18.15
C VAL A 844 15.88 21.10 17.57
N ILE A 845 14.95 20.42 18.23
CA ILE A 845 13.58 20.25 17.77
C ILE A 845 12.63 20.67 18.89
N LEU A 846 11.89 21.76 18.66
CA LEU A 846 11.04 22.34 19.70
C LEU A 846 9.58 22.45 19.25
N GLY A 847 8.66 22.28 20.19
CA GLY A 847 7.25 22.59 20.00
C GLY A 847 6.93 24.02 20.40
N ASN A 848 6.26 24.76 19.54
CA ASN A 848 5.67 26.07 19.85
C ASN A 848 4.43 26.25 18.97
N SER A 849 3.31 26.66 19.54
CA SER A 849 2.08 26.84 18.79
C SER A 849 1.79 28.32 18.61
N LEU A 850 1.42 28.71 17.38
CA LEU A 850 0.98 30.08 17.07
C LEU A 850 2.01 31.18 17.39
N GLY A 851 3.31 30.85 17.35
CA GLY A 851 4.40 31.81 17.56
C GLY A 851 4.56 32.31 19.00
N GLY A 852 5.30 33.41 19.14
CA GLY A 852 5.55 34.08 20.43
C GLY A 852 4.60 35.26 20.70
N GLU A 853 4.61 35.76 21.93
CA GLU A 853 3.83 36.94 22.37
C GLU A 853 4.21 38.22 21.61
N ILE A 854 5.47 38.34 21.15
CA ILE A 854 5.92 39.47 20.33
C ILE A 854 5.23 39.48 18.97
N GLN A 855 4.99 38.31 18.36
CA GLN A 855 4.29 38.24 17.07
C GLN A 855 2.88 38.85 17.20
N ARG A 856 2.12 38.41 18.21
CA ARG A 856 0.78 38.95 18.50
C ARG A 856 0.78 40.43 18.84
N THR A 857 1.82 40.89 19.54
CA THR A 857 2.00 42.30 19.84
C THR A 857 2.26 43.11 18.57
N ASN A 858 3.09 42.59 17.66
CA ASN A 858 3.37 43.23 16.37
C ASN A 858 2.15 43.24 15.44
N ASP A 859 1.27 42.24 15.49
CA ASP A 859 0.03 42.20 14.71
C ASP A 859 -0.91 43.39 15.01
N LYS A 860 -0.82 44.00 16.20
CA LYS A 860 -1.53 45.26 16.52
C LYS A 860 -1.15 46.40 15.57
N ARG A 861 0.04 46.36 14.95
CA ARG A 861 0.46 47.32 13.92
C ARG A 861 -0.29 47.16 12.61
N VAL A 862 -0.81 45.97 12.33
CA VAL A 862 -1.70 45.71 11.19
C VAL A 862 -3.09 46.23 11.54
N LEU A 863 -3.60 45.84 12.72
CA LEU A 863 -4.93 46.26 13.20
C LEU A 863 -5.07 47.79 13.24
N ILE A 864 -4.04 48.53 13.66
CA ILE A 864 -4.13 50.00 13.69
C ILE A 864 -4.32 50.60 12.30
N GLN A 865 -3.76 50.00 11.24
CA GLN A 865 -3.99 50.49 9.87
C GLN A 865 -5.43 50.24 9.43
N GLU A 866 -6.01 49.11 9.83
CA GLU A 866 -7.43 48.81 9.60
C GLU A 866 -8.33 49.78 10.36
N ILE A 867 -8.01 50.08 11.62
CA ILE A 867 -8.72 51.09 12.41
C ILE A 867 -8.64 52.48 11.76
N LYS A 868 -7.47 52.89 11.26
CA LYS A 868 -7.32 54.15 10.49
C LYS A 868 -8.21 54.17 9.26
N HIS A 869 -8.30 53.05 8.55
CA HIS A 869 -9.17 52.92 7.39
C HIS A 869 -10.65 53.06 7.77
N ILE A 870 -11.08 52.44 8.88
CA ILE A 870 -12.43 52.58 9.42
C ILE A 870 -12.74 54.04 9.79
N PHE A 871 -11.80 54.75 10.44
CA PHE A 871 -11.99 56.17 10.75
C PHE A 871 -12.08 57.04 9.49
N HIS A 872 -11.31 56.73 8.45
CA HIS A 872 -11.43 57.40 7.16
C HIS A 872 -12.81 57.20 6.52
N GLN A 873 -13.37 55.97 6.60
CA GLN A 873 -14.73 55.70 6.13
C GLN A 873 -15.79 56.43 6.98
N ALA A 874 -15.66 56.42 8.31
CA ALA A 874 -16.56 57.15 9.21
C ALA A 874 -16.59 58.66 8.92
N LYS A 875 -15.43 59.23 8.54
CA LYS A 875 -15.33 60.61 8.06
C LYS A 875 -16.12 60.82 6.76
N GLN A 876 -16.02 59.92 5.78
CA GLN A 876 -16.78 60.01 4.53
C GLN A 876 -18.30 59.92 4.76
N LEU A 877 -18.72 59.18 5.78
CA LEU A 877 -20.12 59.03 6.18
C LEU A 877 -20.63 60.18 7.07
N ASN A 878 -19.82 61.22 7.32
CA ASN A 878 -20.14 62.36 8.20
C ASN A 878 -20.57 61.95 9.63
N MET A 879 -20.07 60.82 10.15
CA MET A 879 -20.49 60.30 11.45
C MET A 879 -19.94 61.07 12.66
N ALA A 880 -18.87 61.84 12.48
CA ALA A 880 -18.27 62.69 13.50
C ALA A 880 -17.47 63.85 12.85
N THR A 881 -17.13 64.87 13.64
CA THR A 881 -16.32 65.98 13.13
C THR A 881 -14.89 65.51 12.83
N THR A 882 -14.25 66.14 11.83
CA THR A 882 -12.87 65.79 11.46
C THR A 882 -11.89 65.96 12.63
N SER A 883 -12.11 66.97 13.48
CA SER A 883 -11.26 67.21 14.65
C SER A 883 -11.36 66.08 15.68
N SER A 884 -12.58 65.65 16.00
CA SER A 884 -12.80 64.58 16.99
C SER A 884 -12.27 63.23 16.51
N LEU A 885 -12.39 62.92 15.22
CA LEU A 885 -11.86 61.68 14.64
C LEU A 885 -10.33 61.64 14.67
N VAL A 886 -9.67 62.77 14.37
CA VAL A 886 -8.20 62.87 14.42
C VAL A 886 -7.69 62.73 15.85
N GLU A 887 -8.37 63.34 16.82
CA GLU A 887 -8.00 63.25 18.23
C GLU A 887 -8.15 61.81 18.76
N LEU A 888 -9.28 61.15 18.48
CA LEU A 888 -9.52 59.77 18.87
C LEU A 888 -8.57 58.78 18.18
N GLN A 889 -8.33 58.97 16.88
CA GLN A 889 -7.37 58.18 16.12
C GLN A 889 -5.96 58.34 16.72
N THR A 890 -5.54 59.56 17.04
CA THR A 890 -4.22 59.81 17.65
C THR A 890 -4.11 59.16 19.03
N TYR A 891 -5.15 59.24 19.86
CA TYR A 891 -5.18 58.58 21.16
C TYR A 891 -5.06 57.06 21.02
N LEU A 892 -5.87 56.43 20.15
CA LEU A 892 -5.83 54.97 19.93
C LEU A 892 -4.52 54.50 19.33
N GLU A 893 -3.95 55.25 18.38
CA GLU A 893 -2.63 54.96 17.82
C GLU A 893 -1.57 54.96 18.92
N ASN A 894 -1.53 56.01 19.74
CA ASN A 894 -0.56 56.11 20.82
C ASN A 894 -0.73 54.98 21.84
N GLU A 895 -1.97 54.69 22.28
CA GLU A 895 -2.22 53.66 23.28
C GLU A 895 -1.97 52.23 22.79
N LEU A 896 -2.27 51.91 21.52
CA LEU A 896 -2.09 50.56 20.98
C LEU A 896 -0.64 50.26 20.60
N ILE A 897 0.17 51.27 20.26
CA ILE A 897 1.56 51.08 19.82
C ILE A 897 2.63 51.48 20.85
N LYS A 898 2.26 52.11 21.98
CA LYS A 898 3.22 52.64 22.98
C LYS A 898 4.28 51.64 23.43
N ASP A 899 3.89 50.38 23.60
CA ASP A 899 4.76 49.32 24.12
C ASP A 899 5.32 48.41 23.01
N ILE A 900 5.05 48.73 21.73
CA ILE A 900 5.50 47.93 20.60
C ILE A 900 6.85 48.48 20.08
N PRO A 901 7.93 47.67 20.13
CA PRO A 901 9.21 47.99 19.50
C PRO A 901 9.10 48.53 18.07
N PRO A 902 9.93 49.51 17.65
CA PRO A 902 10.06 49.87 16.24
C PRO A 902 10.54 48.66 15.41
N ILE A 903 10.06 48.58 14.17
CA ILE A 903 10.46 47.52 13.23
C ILE A 903 11.89 47.80 12.76
N ASN A 904 12.79 46.85 13.00
CA ASN A 904 14.15 46.83 12.49
C ASN A 904 14.56 45.38 12.15
N GLU A 905 15.82 45.19 11.76
CA GLU A 905 16.40 43.89 11.40
C GLU A 905 16.35 42.83 12.52
N ASP A 906 16.25 43.25 13.79
CA ASP A 906 16.13 42.35 14.94
C ASP A 906 14.68 42.00 15.31
N THR A 907 13.70 42.77 14.82
CA THR A 907 12.27 42.58 15.16
C THR A 907 11.73 41.27 14.59
N MET A 908 11.96 41.01 13.30
CA MET A 908 11.44 39.81 12.61
C MET A 908 12.06 38.51 13.16
N PRO A 909 13.38 38.39 13.38
CA PRO A 909 13.93 37.22 14.08
C PRO A 909 13.44 37.10 15.54
N GLY A 910 13.01 38.21 16.14
CA GLY A 910 12.48 38.26 17.49
C GLY A 910 11.13 37.56 17.65
N GLU A 911 10.30 37.49 16.60
CA GLU A 911 8.93 36.97 16.65
C GLU A 911 8.76 35.56 16.04
N LEU A 912 9.65 35.15 15.13
CA LEU A 912 9.52 33.90 14.38
C LEU A 912 9.70 32.65 15.25
N SER A 913 8.77 31.70 15.11
CA SER A 913 8.74 30.43 15.86
C SER A 913 9.94 29.49 15.55
N ASN A 914 10.36 29.40 14.29
CA ASN A 914 11.53 28.60 13.90
C ASN A 914 12.85 29.14 14.47
N ILE A 915 12.92 30.43 14.79
CA ILE A 915 14.12 31.06 15.37
C ILE A 915 14.35 30.59 16.82
N ILE A 916 13.35 30.04 17.51
CA ILE A 916 13.55 29.44 18.84
C ILE A 916 14.63 28.33 18.73
N ALA A 917 14.46 27.38 17.80
CA ALA A 917 15.43 26.32 17.56
C ALA A 917 16.73 26.86 16.92
N GLY A 918 16.61 27.71 15.90
CA GLY A 918 17.77 28.26 15.19
C GLY A 918 18.71 29.08 16.08
N ARG A 919 18.18 29.83 17.05
CA ARG A 919 18.97 30.65 17.97
C ARG A 919 19.72 29.81 19.01
N ILE A 920 19.13 28.71 19.48
CA ILE A 920 19.83 27.71 20.32
C ILE A 920 21.00 27.12 19.54
N CYS A 921 20.78 26.70 18.29
CA CYS A 921 21.85 26.19 17.43
C CYS A 921 22.97 27.21 17.24
N ASN A 922 22.63 28.46 16.89
CA ASN A 922 23.63 29.51 16.68
C ASN A 922 24.44 29.81 17.95
N ILE A 923 23.78 29.90 19.10
CA ILE A 923 24.45 30.29 20.36
C ILE A 923 25.32 29.18 20.92
N PHE A 924 24.96 27.91 20.77
CA PHE A 924 25.77 26.80 21.28
C PHE A 924 26.62 26.13 20.20
N ASN A 925 26.60 26.65 18.97
CA ASN A 925 27.32 26.11 17.82
C ASN A 925 26.92 24.64 17.53
N LEU A 926 25.60 24.40 17.46
CA LEU A 926 25.02 23.08 17.20
C LEU A 926 24.66 22.98 15.72
N ASN A 927 25.29 22.04 15.03
CA ASN A 927 25.21 21.89 13.58
C ASN A 927 24.23 20.79 13.12
N GLY A 928 23.45 20.21 14.05
CA GLY A 928 22.39 19.27 13.70
C GLY A 928 21.15 19.96 13.12
N LYS A 929 20.16 19.14 12.73
CA LYS A 929 18.86 19.63 12.23
C LYS A 929 18.21 20.58 13.24
N ASN A 930 17.68 21.72 12.80
CA ASN A 930 16.91 22.64 13.64
C ASN A 930 15.55 22.94 13.02
N LEU A 931 14.48 22.72 13.79
CA LEU A 931 13.11 23.04 13.38
C LEU A 931 12.20 23.23 14.59
N THR A 932 11.06 23.88 14.34
CA THR A 932 9.98 24.01 15.32
C THR A 932 8.72 23.34 14.75
N THR A 933 8.01 22.58 15.57
CA THR A 933 6.74 21.89 15.19
C THR A 933 5.55 22.60 15.82
N ASP A 934 4.48 22.77 15.05
CA ASP A 934 3.18 23.23 15.52
C ASP A 934 2.13 22.13 15.32
N ALA A 935 1.66 21.58 16.44
CA ALA A 935 0.56 20.62 16.52
C ALA A 935 -0.42 21.06 17.63
N ALA A 936 -0.67 22.37 17.74
CA ALA A 936 -1.47 22.96 18.82
C ALA A 936 -0.97 22.50 20.21
N CYS A 937 -1.88 22.05 21.08
CA CYS A 937 -1.55 21.56 22.42
C CYS A 937 -0.61 20.34 22.43
N ALA A 938 -0.41 19.66 21.29
CA ALA A 938 0.48 18.51 21.16
C ALA A 938 1.87 18.87 20.59
N SER A 939 2.19 20.15 20.41
CA SER A 939 3.44 20.59 19.76
C SER A 939 4.71 20.04 20.42
N SER A 940 4.76 19.97 21.75
CA SER A 940 5.91 19.39 22.47
C SER A 940 6.05 17.88 22.26
N LEU A 941 4.93 17.16 22.10
CA LEU A 941 4.94 15.72 21.80
C LEU A 941 5.30 15.45 20.34
N ALA A 942 4.86 16.30 19.41
CA ALA A 942 5.27 16.23 18.00
C ALA A 942 6.77 16.48 17.83
N ALA A 943 7.33 17.43 18.59
CA ALA A 943 8.76 17.67 18.65
C ALA A 943 9.51 16.45 19.20
N LEU A 944 8.99 15.82 20.27
CA LEU A 944 9.59 14.62 20.86
C LEU A 944 9.54 13.41 19.92
N ASP A 945 8.41 13.18 19.24
CA ASP A 945 8.25 12.10 18.25
C ASP A 945 9.25 12.27 17.08
N THR A 946 9.37 13.49 16.56
CA THR A 946 10.35 13.83 15.51
C THR A 946 11.78 13.62 16.02
N ALA A 947 12.06 14.05 17.26
CA ALA A 947 13.35 13.89 17.91
C ALA A 947 13.77 12.43 18.04
N VAL A 948 12.88 11.59 18.58
CA VAL A 948 13.10 10.15 18.76
C VAL A 948 13.28 9.47 17.41
N LYS A 949 12.43 9.77 16.42
CA LYS A 949 12.59 9.23 15.07
C LYS A 949 13.95 9.58 14.49
N GLY A 950 14.38 10.84 14.55
CA GLY A 950 15.68 11.22 14.00
C GLY A 950 16.88 10.62 14.76
N LEU A 951 16.79 10.42 16.08
CA LEU A 951 17.81 9.67 16.82
C LEU A 951 17.89 8.21 16.35
N LEU A 952 16.73 7.56 16.24
CA LEU A 952 16.65 6.16 15.81
C LEU A 952 17.15 6.00 14.37
N PHE A 953 16.76 6.91 13.47
CA PHE A 953 17.20 6.90 12.07
C PHE A 953 18.64 7.39 11.86
N GLY A 954 19.37 7.77 12.92
CA GLY A 954 20.75 8.25 12.80
C GLY A 954 20.87 9.61 12.09
N ASP A 955 19.80 10.41 12.07
CA ASP A 955 19.83 11.77 11.52
C ASP A 955 20.72 12.72 12.32
N TYR A 956 20.93 12.40 13.61
CA TYR A 956 21.79 13.09 14.57
C TYR A 956 22.06 12.19 15.79
N ASP A 957 23.23 12.35 16.41
CA ASP A 957 23.67 11.50 17.55
C ASP A 957 23.07 11.96 18.89
N ALA A 958 22.65 13.21 18.96
CA ALA A 958 22.00 13.82 20.11
C ALA A 958 20.97 14.84 19.65
N VAL A 959 19.92 15.04 20.44
CA VAL A 959 18.87 16.02 20.16
C VAL A 959 18.42 16.69 21.44
N LEU A 960 18.26 18.00 21.37
CA LEU A 960 17.52 18.78 22.34
C LEU A 960 16.06 18.83 21.87
N ALA A 961 15.19 18.13 22.61
CA ALA A 961 13.76 18.04 22.31
C ALA A 961 12.93 18.63 23.45
N GLY A 962 11.84 19.34 23.13
CA GLY A 962 10.96 19.91 24.15
C GLY A 962 9.91 20.84 23.58
N GLY A 963 9.31 21.67 24.44
CA GLY A 963 8.37 22.70 24.02
C GLY A 963 8.58 23.98 24.81
N ALA A 964 8.30 25.11 24.18
CA ALA A 964 8.36 26.42 24.81
C ALA A 964 7.18 27.25 24.31
N ASP A 965 6.34 27.69 25.24
CA ASP A 965 5.17 28.48 24.94
C ASP A 965 4.91 29.49 26.06
N ARG A 966 4.37 30.64 25.65
CA ARG A 966 3.90 31.71 26.52
C ARG A 966 2.57 32.16 25.95
N SER A 967 1.51 31.45 26.29
CA SER A 967 0.14 31.80 25.89
C SER A 967 -0.74 31.83 27.13
N MET A 968 -1.44 32.94 27.33
CA MET A 968 -2.62 33.04 28.20
C MET A 968 -3.41 34.32 27.91
N ASP A 969 -3.33 34.85 26.69
CA ASP A 969 -4.13 35.99 26.25
C ASP A 969 -5.49 35.51 25.72
#